data_AF-A0A6G3Z8Y0-F1
#
_entry.id   AF-A0A6G3Z8Y0-F1
#
_cell.length_a   1.000
_cell.length_b   1.000
_cell.length_c   1.000
_cell.angle_alpha   90.00
_cell.angle_beta   90.00
_cell.angle_gamma   90.00
#
_symmetry.space_group_name_H-M   'P 1'
#
loop_
_entity.id
_entity.type
_entity.pdbx_description
1 polymer ?
#
loop_
_entity_poly.entity_id
_entity_poly.type
_entity_poly.pdbx_seq_one_letter_code
_entity_poly.pdbx_strand_id
1 'polypeptide(L)'
;MAVKRIHNLCLVEDETQTLLQWAASVMASDDTYFGRGQRLAKRLGAHYRRDGLTEFGFWTPELTADVIQSERTLELEIFTPLKPINFQEPLQTLQFQRDRIPVAQQGEFLWAVVSGVRAGNRNATGSFYWLRYVDAEQRVHVIRDPLAYSVPYGVFAPAEVYDMRQVQRRRADLSYLRRTAAPKGVPDAEIPRVPSPTNILQIHVKTASPEGTLEGLTRIFQRISDKLAGGELLTPAEEVYTGYEAIQLLPVEPTIEYRREDTNTEHEMFSAHPSPAPALLLECKEDASTDDVLTEVDIQADAETAYTVEVTLRKPDTQNWGYDVPILASSATNPSVLGSLRPDEVIDFIATLHNFSSGPIQLIYDLVYGHSDNQGLELLTQQFFKGPNMYGQDLNHQLPQVRAILLEMQRRKINTGADGIRVDGGQDFRFFNPLSGLVEQDDAYLLAMSDVVQDIYGYRRLLFTIFEDGRPWPEEGWEEKSTYRELIDMKPGSCQWGPLIFAHNTPTVKGFWDRKWRRVCEVIFQGDHWITGCGNHDTVRRGNQIEADEEINWNLGKTLPQVLHRAYNNPATLLWVHGFSPGLPMDFLNANVGTPWGFFRNTDDRYGVKVVSEEVGFIDWEIEPAMYSESDAFPQLKALGFEEYDQLRNFAYALRDAMVETDYDLEAVAQICQHCLGDEDGITCEVPALEELNEPSLPHFLATLDVPKLKKFAMAFMEDGHDMCNVARYLEDLDGATSHFGLRLRQFRTRRPWLRENLTGRDRFNRISDDQRTIFYGYRTDPNPEDNTPDEIVLLAHMGGEPMMVNPGDWLQLDMSQWTVALATPGLNLQRDLKDLRSFELCDGEGVLLEPLQTLQTRLENRLNT
;
A
#
# COMPACT_ATOMS: atom_id res chain seq x y z
N MET A 1 21.98 -44.20 -7.18
CA MET A 1 23.15 -43.34 -7.49
C MET A 1 23.27 -42.31 -6.38
N ALA A 2 24.39 -42.24 -5.67
CA ALA A 2 24.59 -41.26 -4.60
C ALA A 2 24.49 -39.84 -5.16
N VAL A 3 23.48 -39.08 -4.73
CA VAL A 3 23.32 -37.66 -5.08
C VAL A 3 24.50 -36.92 -4.45
N LYS A 4 25.43 -36.48 -5.30
CA LYS A 4 26.59 -35.67 -4.90
C LYS A 4 26.07 -34.34 -4.38
N ARG A 5 26.39 -33.95 -3.14
CA ARG A 5 26.13 -32.58 -2.63
C ARG A 5 26.67 -31.57 -3.64
N ILE A 6 25.83 -30.65 -4.11
CA ILE A 6 26.22 -29.67 -5.12
C ILE A 6 27.06 -28.57 -4.45
N HIS A 7 26.73 -28.22 -3.20
CA HIS A 7 27.49 -27.29 -2.37
C HIS A 7 27.73 -27.88 -0.97
N ASN A 8 28.96 -27.84 -0.49
CA ASN A 8 29.28 -28.12 0.91
C ASN A 8 29.11 -26.83 1.69
N LEU A 9 27.92 -26.61 2.27
CA LEU A 9 27.72 -25.54 3.25
C LEU A 9 28.50 -25.88 4.52
N CYS A 10 29.27 -24.92 5.03
CA CYS A 10 30.13 -25.13 6.19
C CYS A 10 30.16 -23.87 7.07
N LEU A 11 29.96 -24.07 8.38
CA LEU A 11 30.18 -23.03 9.39
C LEU A 11 31.66 -22.66 9.40
N VAL A 12 31.95 -21.36 9.30
CA VAL A 12 33.30 -20.82 9.40
C VAL A 12 33.52 -20.41 10.86
N GLU A 13 34.15 -21.29 11.64
CA GLU A 13 34.28 -21.13 13.10
C GLU A 13 34.97 -19.81 13.49
N ASP A 14 36.12 -19.49 12.89
CA ASP A 14 36.88 -18.27 13.22
C ASP A 14 36.10 -16.97 12.94
N GLU A 15 35.40 -16.91 11.80
CA GLU A 15 34.57 -15.76 11.43
C GLU A 15 33.32 -15.66 12.31
N THR A 16 32.73 -16.81 12.68
CA THR A 16 31.61 -16.88 13.62
C THR A 16 32.05 -16.40 15.00
N GLN A 17 33.22 -16.81 15.47
CA GLN A 17 33.79 -16.37 16.74
C GLN A 17 34.07 -14.86 16.75
N THR A 18 34.54 -14.31 15.61
CA THR A 18 34.73 -12.86 15.44
C THR A 18 33.41 -12.10 15.52
N LEU A 19 32.34 -12.62 14.93
CA LEU A 19 30.99 -12.06 15.01
C LEU A 19 30.43 -12.09 16.44
N LEU A 20 30.62 -13.20 17.16
CA LEU A 20 30.22 -13.34 18.57
C LEU A 20 30.96 -12.33 19.47
N GLN A 21 32.28 -12.18 19.30
CA GLN A 21 33.08 -11.21 20.04
C GLN A 21 32.64 -9.77 19.76
N TRP A 22 32.30 -9.46 18.51
CA TRP A 22 31.71 -8.17 18.17
C TRP A 22 30.39 -7.95 18.90
N ALA A 23 29.46 -8.90 18.87
CA ALA A 23 28.17 -8.78 19.54
C ALA A 23 28.34 -8.60 21.06
N ALA A 24 29.24 -9.38 21.68
CA ALA A 24 29.60 -9.23 23.09
C ALA A 24 30.18 -7.84 23.40
N SER A 25 31.03 -7.29 22.52
CA SER A 25 31.58 -5.94 22.69
C SER A 25 30.52 -4.83 22.59
N VAL A 26 29.51 -5.00 21.74
CA VAL A 26 28.37 -4.08 21.64
C VAL A 26 27.58 -4.13 22.95
N MET A 27 27.28 -5.34 23.43
CA MET A 27 26.55 -5.54 24.68
C MET A 27 27.30 -4.99 25.90
N ALA A 28 28.64 -5.08 25.92
CA ALA A 28 29.48 -4.56 27.00
C ALA A 28 29.78 -3.05 26.90
N SER A 29 29.34 -2.36 25.84
CA SER A 29 29.62 -0.92 25.67
C SER A 29 28.77 -0.03 26.59
N ASP A 30 29.25 1.19 26.85
CA ASP A 30 28.57 2.22 27.67
C ASP A 30 27.36 2.87 26.96
N ASP A 31 26.93 2.32 25.83
CA ASP A 31 25.79 2.81 25.06
C ASP A 31 24.46 2.44 25.75
N THR A 32 23.42 3.22 25.48
CA THR A 32 22.07 2.95 25.98
C THR A 32 21.57 1.58 25.49
N TYR A 33 20.58 0.99 26.18
CA TYR A 33 19.94 -0.24 25.70
C TYR A 33 19.43 -0.11 24.27
N PHE A 34 18.84 1.04 23.93
CA PHE A 34 18.38 1.34 22.58
C PHE A 34 19.54 1.45 21.58
N GLY A 35 20.61 2.19 21.91
CA GLY A 35 21.78 2.34 21.03
C GLY A 35 22.51 1.02 20.76
N ARG A 36 22.66 0.16 21.79
CA ARG A 36 23.15 -1.21 21.62
C ARG A 36 22.23 -2.01 20.68
N GLY A 37 20.92 -1.92 20.87
CA GLY A 37 19.94 -2.57 20.01
C GLY A 37 20.02 -2.11 18.55
N GLN A 38 20.20 -0.81 18.30
CA GLN A 38 20.38 -0.25 16.96
C GLN A 38 21.65 -0.80 16.28
N ARG A 39 22.73 -0.99 17.03
CA ARG A 39 23.98 -1.57 16.49
C ARG A 39 23.83 -3.06 16.17
N LEU A 40 23.13 -3.82 17.02
CA LEU A 40 22.88 -5.25 16.82
C LEU A 40 21.91 -5.51 15.65
N ALA A 41 20.81 -4.75 15.57
CA ALA A 41 19.79 -4.87 14.53
C ALA A 41 20.38 -4.79 13.11
N LYS A 42 21.39 -3.93 12.89
CA LYS A 42 22.08 -3.78 11.60
C LYS A 42 22.73 -5.06 11.04
N ARG A 43 23.00 -6.06 11.90
CA ARG A 43 23.59 -7.35 11.48
C ARG A 43 22.63 -8.54 11.60
N LEU A 44 21.38 -8.32 12.04
CA LEU A 44 20.34 -9.35 12.02
C LEU A 44 19.93 -9.70 10.58
N GLY A 45 19.37 -10.89 10.40
CA GLY A 45 19.06 -11.49 9.11
C GLY A 45 20.29 -11.98 8.37
N ALA A 46 20.16 -12.22 7.05
CA ALA A 46 21.27 -12.67 6.21
C ALA A 46 22.01 -11.52 5.50
N HIS A 47 23.34 -11.53 5.60
CA HIS A 47 24.22 -10.56 4.92
C HIS A 47 25.26 -11.26 4.07
N TYR A 48 25.07 -11.26 2.74
CA TYR A 48 26.04 -11.79 1.80
C TYR A 48 27.29 -10.88 1.69
N ARG A 49 28.47 -11.46 1.91
CA ARG A 49 29.76 -10.75 1.93
C ARG A 49 30.49 -10.84 0.60
N ARG A 50 31.48 -9.95 0.41
CA ARG A 50 32.28 -9.88 -0.83
C ARG A 50 33.25 -11.05 -1.01
N ASP A 51 33.61 -11.69 0.10
CA ASP A 51 34.46 -12.88 0.13
C ASP A 51 33.67 -14.19 -0.10
N GLY A 52 32.36 -14.09 -0.33
CA GLY A 52 31.48 -15.25 -0.57
C GLY A 52 30.96 -15.93 0.69
N LEU A 53 31.23 -15.36 1.88
CA LEU A 53 30.62 -15.79 3.14
C LEU A 53 29.25 -15.14 3.35
N THR A 54 28.40 -15.74 4.16
CA THR A 54 27.12 -15.16 4.59
C THR A 54 27.06 -15.12 6.10
N GLU A 55 26.80 -13.93 6.65
CA GLU A 55 26.53 -13.76 8.09
C GLU A 55 25.04 -13.89 8.35
N PHE A 56 24.67 -14.61 9.40
CA PHE A 56 23.30 -14.75 9.88
C PHE A 56 23.21 -14.26 11.33
N GLY A 57 22.16 -13.50 11.63
CA GLY A 57 21.86 -13.03 12.98
C GLY A 57 20.38 -13.12 13.31
N PHE A 58 20.03 -13.66 14.47
CA PHE A 58 18.65 -13.71 14.95
C PHE A 58 18.56 -13.16 16.37
N TRP A 59 17.47 -12.46 16.68
CA TRP A 59 17.12 -12.08 18.05
C TRP A 59 16.03 -13.03 18.55
N THR A 60 16.33 -13.76 19.62
CA THR A 60 15.52 -14.87 20.15
C THR A 60 15.45 -14.79 21.67
N PRO A 61 14.78 -13.74 22.22
CA PRO A 61 14.76 -13.48 23.66
C PRO A 61 14.10 -14.60 24.48
N GLU A 62 13.18 -15.37 23.87
CA GLU A 62 12.54 -16.53 24.49
C GLU A 62 13.47 -17.73 24.68
N LEU A 63 14.58 -17.80 23.94
CA LEU A 63 15.55 -18.88 24.00
C LEU A 63 16.66 -18.65 25.04
N THR A 64 16.61 -17.53 25.77
CA THR A 64 17.62 -17.10 26.74
C THR A 64 17.42 -17.64 28.15
N ALA A 65 16.26 -18.23 28.46
CA ALA A 65 15.96 -18.72 29.81
C ALA A 65 16.98 -19.80 30.26
N ASP A 66 17.75 -19.47 31.29
CA ASP A 66 18.79 -20.33 31.89
C ASP A 66 18.21 -21.66 32.41
N VAL A 67 19.00 -22.74 32.24
CA VAL A 67 19.07 -24.03 33.00
C VAL A 67 18.93 -25.33 32.18
N ILE A 68 18.38 -25.37 30.96
CA ILE A 68 18.41 -26.62 30.14
C ILE A 68 18.87 -26.36 28.71
N GLN A 69 20.17 -26.05 28.57
CA GLN A 69 20.84 -25.99 27.25
C GLN A 69 21.12 -27.37 26.65
N SER A 70 21.01 -28.46 27.42
CA SER A 70 21.48 -29.78 26.99
C SER A 70 20.59 -30.51 25.99
N GLU A 71 19.36 -30.04 25.75
CA GLU A 71 18.38 -30.76 24.91
C GLU A 71 17.94 -30.01 23.64
N ARG A 72 18.26 -28.72 23.49
CA ARG A 72 17.83 -27.91 22.35
C ARG A 72 18.91 -27.85 21.27
N THR A 73 18.64 -28.43 20.10
CA THR A 73 19.51 -28.27 18.92
C THR A 73 19.11 -27.00 18.17
N LEU A 74 19.96 -25.97 18.22
CA LEU A 74 19.77 -24.70 17.50
C LEU A 74 20.49 -24.76 16.15
N GLU A 75 19.73 -24.65 15.06
CA GLU A 75 20.24 -24.88 13.71
C GLU A 75 19.71 -23.85 12.72
N LEU A 76 20.58 -23.37 11.83
CA LEU A 76 20.18 -22.70 10.62
C LEU A 76 19.82 -23.76 9.57
N GLU A 77 18.56 -23.81 9.15
CA GLU A 77 18.11 -24.70 8.09
C GLU A 77 18.09 -23.93 6.77
N ILE A 78 18.81 -24.45 5.78
CA ILE A 78 19.05 -23.81 4.48
C ILE A 78 18.55 -24.72 3.36
N PHE A 79 17.72 -24.16 2.48
CA PHE A 79 17.20 -24.83 1.29
C PHE A 79 17.83 -24.24 0.03
N THR A 80 18.60 -25.04 -0.71
CA THR A 80 19.23 -24.60 -1.97
C THR A 80 18.61 -25.33 -3.15
N PRO A 81 17.94 -24.63 -4.09
CA PRO A 81 17.29 -25.28 -5.22
C PRO A 81 18.32 -25.93 -6.14
N LEU A 82 18.13 -27.22 -6.46
CA LEU A 82 19.04 -28.00 -7.31
C LEU A 82 18.90 -27.67 -8.79
N LYS A 83 17.78 -27.06 -9.19
CA LYS A 83 17.49 -26.55 -10.53
C LYS A 83 17.06 -25.08 -10.45
N PRO A 84 17.22 -24.29 -11.52
CA PRO A 84 16.67 -22.94 -11.58
C PRO A 84 15.15 -22.94 -11.36
N ILE A 85 14.67 -21.97 -10.61
CA ILE A 85 13.24 -21.67 -10.43
C ILE A 85 12.77 -20.83 -11.61
N ASN A 86 11.60 -21.14 -12.18
CA ASN A 86 10.93 -20.24 -13.12
C ASN A 86 9.97 -19.32 -12.38
N PHE A 87 10.32 -18.05 -12.20
CA PHE A 87 9.50 -17.09 -11.43
C PHE A 87 8.14 -16.76 -12.07
N GLN A 88 7.93 -17.13 -13.33
CA GLN A 88 6.67 -16.90 -14.02
C GLN A 88 5.67 -18.05 -13.89
N GLU A 89 6.09 -19.24 -13.45
CA GLU A 89 5.15 -20.35 -13.25
C GLU A 89 4.28 -20.08 -12.00
N PRO A 90 2.94 -20.13 -12.13
CA PRO A 90 2.05 -20.01 -10.98
C PRO A 90 2.27 -21.13 -9.95
N LEU A 91 2.67 -22.33 -10.42
CA LEU A 91 2.91 -23.51 -9.60
C LEU A 91 4.05 -24.34 -10.18
N GLN A 92 5.02 -24.74 -9.34
CA GLN A 92 6.07 -25.68 -9.75
C GLN A 92 6.58 -26.51 -8.57
N THR A 93 7.03 -27.74 -8.85
CA THR A 93 7.63 -28.63 -7.85
C THR A 93 9.07 -28.92 -8.22
N LEU A 94 9.98 -28.72 -7.26
CA LEU A 94 11.42 -28.81 -7.46
C LEU A 94 12.11 -29.51 -6.29
N GLN A 95 13.27 -30.08 -6.55
CA GLN A 95 14.12 -30.68 -5.51
C GLN A 95 15.09 -29.65 -4.95
N PHE A 96 15.18 -29.57 -3.64
CA PHE A 96 16.07 -28.68 -2.89
C PHE A 96 17.07 -29.52 -2.08
N GLN A 97 18.32 -29.07 -2.03
CA GLN A 97 19.25 -29.52 -1.00
C GLN A 97 18.84 -28.87 0.33
N ARG A 98 18.66 -29.68 1.38
CA ARG A 98 18.36 -29.22 2.73
C ARG A 98 19.58 -29.46 3.61
N ASP A 99 20.16 -28.39 4.13
CA ASP A 99 21.30 -28.42 5.04
C ASP A 99 20.92 -27.82 6.39
N ARG A 100 21.46 -28.38 7.47
CA ARG A 100 21.30 -27.87 8.84
C ARG A 100 22.68 -27.56 9.40
N ILE A 101 22.87 -26.32 9.82
CA ILE A 101 24.16 -25.81 10.31
C ILE A 101 23.98 -25.34 11.75
N PRO A 102 24.79 -25.81 12.72
CA PRO A 102 24.68 -25.34 14.10
C PRO A 102 24.95 -23.84 14.19
N VAL A 103 24.22 -23.15 15.06
CA VAL A 103 24.39 -21.72 15.34
C VAL A 103 24.88 -21.50 16.77
N ALA A 104 25.60 -20.40 17.00
CA ALA A 104 26.14 -20.06 18.31
C ALA A 104 25.33 -18.95 18.99
N GLN A 105 25.05 -19.12 20.28
CA GLN A 105 24.29 -18.16 21.09
C GLN A 105 25.21 -17.19 21.84
N GLN A 106 24.82 -15.92 21.87
CA GLN A 106 25.45 -14.85 22.64
C GLN A 106 24.34 -13.98 23.27
N GLY A 107 23.97 -14.30 24.51
CA GLY A 107 22.80 -13.69 25.17
C GLY A 107 21.52 -14.01 24.39
N GLU A 108 20.71 -13.00 24.14
CA GLU A 108 19.44 -13.11 23.40
C GLU A 108 19.62 -13.27 21.87
N PHE A 109 20.86 -13.39 21.38
CA PHE A 109 21.16 -13.38 19.95
C PHE A 109 21.85 -14.66 19.49
N LEU A 110 21.54 -15.10 18.27
CA LEU A 110 22.17 -16.23 17.60
C LEU A 110 22.93 -15.76 16.38
N TRP A 111 24.13 -16.29 16.19
CA TRP A 111 25.04 -15.87 15.12
C TRP A 111 25.70 -17.07 14.43
N ALA A 112 25.86 -16.95 13.11
CA ALA A 112 26.64 -17.89 12.31
C ALA A 112 27.24 -17.20 11.09
N VAL A 113 28.43 -17.63 10.69
CA VAL A 113 29.03 -17.27 9.39
C VAL A 113 29.21 -18.54 8.58
N VAL A 114 28.58 -18.61 7.41
CA VAL A 114 28.50 -19.83 6.59
C VAL A 114 29.14 -19.59 5.22
N SER A 115 29.94 -20.55 4.78
CA SER A 115 30.53 -20.57 3.44
C SER A 115 29.68 -21.40 2.47
N GLY A 116 29.73 -21.07 1.18
CA GLY A 116 29.06 -21.83 0.11
C GLY A 116 27.57 -21.52 -0.08
N VAL A 117 26.99 -20.63 0.73
CA VAL A 117 25.61 -20.17 0.58
C VAL A 117 25.47 -19.40 -0.73
N ARG A 118 24.43 -19.73 -1.50
CA ARG A 118 24.14 -19.07 -2.76
C ARG A 118 23.30 -17.82 -2.51
N ALA A 119 23.79 -16.66 -2.94
CA ALA A 119 23.00 -15.43 -2.92
C ALA A 119 22.21 -15.27 -4.22
N GLY A 120 20.96 -14.85 -4.07
CA GLY A 120 20.07 -14.48 -5.17
C GLY A 120 20.51 -13.20 -5.86
N ASN A 121 20.08 -13.08 -7.10
CA ASN A 121 20.21 -11.91 -7.94
C ASN A 121 19.02 -11.84 -8.92
N ARG A 122 19.01 -10.82 -9.78
CA ARG A 122 17.99 -10.60 -10.82
C ARG A 122 17.53 -11.86 -11.56
N ASN A 123 18.44 -12.75 -11.93
CA ASN A 123 18.16 -13.86 -12.83
C ASN A 123 18.14 -15.22 -12.12
N ALA A 124 18.57 -15.30 -10.87
CA ALA A 124 18.72 -16.55 -10.16
C ALA A 124 18.33 -16.38 -8.70
N THR A 125 17.53 -17.32 -8.20
CA THR A 125 17.19 -17.42 -6.78
C THR A 125 18.42 -17.71 -5.91
N GLY A 126 18.41 -17.26 -4.66
CA GLY A 126 19.36 -17.62 -3.62
C GLY A 126 19.03 -18.96 -2.95
N SER A 127 19.80 -19.27 -1.91
CA SER A 127 19.40 -20.23 -0.90
C SER A 127 18.36 -19.59 0.02
N PHE A 128 17.37 -20.37 0.44
CA PHE A 128 16.37 -19.96 1.42
C PHE A 128 16.79 -20.41 2.81
N TYR A 129 16.40 -19.67 3.85
CA TYR A 129 16.81 -19.94 5.23
C TYR A 129 15.74 -19.57 6.26
N TRP A 130 15.80 -20.26 7.39
CA TRP A 130 15.21 -19.84 8.66
C TRP A 130 16.03 -20.41 9.82
N LEU A 131 15.78 -19.93 11.03
CA LEU A 131 16.29 -20.56 12.24
C LEU A 131 15.33 -21.66 12.67
N ARG A 132 15.86 -22.82 13.04
CA ARG A 132 15.14 -23.99 13.51
C ARG A 132 15.62 -24.36 14.91
N TYR A 133 14.71 -24.76 15.78
CA TYR A 133 15.07 -25.42 17.03
C TYR A 133 14.11 -26.54 17.38
N VAL A 134 14.57 -27.47 18.20
CA VAL A 134 13.76 -28.55 18.76
C VAL A 134 13.58 -28.28 20.25
N ASP A 135 12.34 -28.30 20.74
CA ASP A 135 12.05 -28.14 22.17
C ASP A 135 12.23 -29.45 22.95
N ALA A 136 12.03 -29.39 24.27
CA ALA A 136 12.16 -30.57 25.14
C ALA A 136 11.12 -31.66 24.81
N GLU A 137 9.97 -31.28 24.24
CA GLU A 137 8.92 -32.19 23.79
C GLU A 137 9.16 -32.74 22.36
N GLN A 138 10.35 -32.56 21.80
CA GLN A 138 10.73 -32.98 20.44
C GLN A 138 9.90 -32.31 19.33
N ARG A 139 9.28 -31.16 19.60
CA ARG A 139 8.57 -30.39 18.58
C ARG A 139 9.54 -29.47 17.86
N VAL A 140 9.38 -29.41 16.55
CA VAL A 140 10.17 -28.52 15.69
C VAL A 140 9.53 -27.14 15.68
N HIS A 141 10.34 -26.13 15.95
CA HIS A 141 9.96 -24.73 15.90
C HIS A 141 10.83 -24.00 14.87
N VAL A 142 10.24 -22.97 14.26
CA VAL A 142 10.90 -22.14 13.24
C VAL A 142 10.81 -20.68 13.66
N ILE A 143 11.93 -19.98 13.56
CA ILE A 143 12.04 -18.53 13.76
C ILE A 143 12.46 -17.91 12.43
N ARG A 144 11.65 -16.97 11.94
CA ARG A 144 11.86 -16.30 10.65
C ARG A 144 12.66 -15.01 10.83
N ASP A 145 13.21 -14.52 9.73
CA ASP A 145 13.96 -13.27 9.72
C ASP A 145 13.02 -12.07 9.52
N PRO A 146 12.77 -11.23 10.54
CA PRO A 146 11.94 -10.05 10.40
C PRO A 146 12.55 -8.98 9.49
N LEU A 147 13.85 -9.06 9.20
CA LEU A 147 14.61 -8.07 8.44
C LEU A 147 15.05 -8.58 7.06
N ALA A 148 14.38 -9.63 6.55
CA ALA A 148 14.69 -10.22 5.26
C ALA A 148 14.66 -9.21 4.12
N TYR A 149 15.59 -9.33 3.17
CA TYR A 149 15.61 -8.51 1.95
C TYR A 149 14.68 -9.05 0.85
N SER A 150 14.34 -10.34 0.92
CA SER A 150 13.58 -11.04 -0.12
C SER A 150 12.77 -12.19 0.49
N VAL A 151 11.47 -12.19 0.24
CA VAL A 151 10.49 -13.22 0.65
C VAL A 151 9.61 -13.59 -0.55
N PRO A 152 10.17 -14.16 -1.63
CA PRO A 152 9.47 -14.32 -2.91
C PRO A 152 8.26 -15.26 -2.87
N TYR A 153 8.12 -16.02 -1.80
CA TYR A 153 7.03 -16.97 -1.58
C TYR A 153 6.28 -16.67 -0.28
N GLY A 154 6.18 -15.39 0.09
CA GLY A 154 5.38 -14.95 1.24
C GLY A 154 6.13 -14.97 2.57
N VAL A 155 5.46 -14.47 3.60
CA VAL A 155 5.99 -14.28 4.96
C VAL A 155 6.11 -15.58 5.75
N PHE A 156 5.36 -16.62 5.38
CA PHE A 156 5.49 -17.93 6.03
C PHE A 156 6.59 -18.81 5.41
N ALA A 157 7.05 -18.49 4.21
CA ALA A 157 8.18 -19.17 3.58
C ALA A 157 9.51 -18.81 4.26
N PRO A 158 10.55 -19.65 4.10
CA PRO A 158 11.91 -19.26 4.47
C PRO A 158 12.36 -18.03 3.66
N ALA A 159 13.11 -17.13 4.29
CA ALA A 159 13.64 -15.93 3.65
C ALA A 159 14.72 -16.30 2.62
N GLU A 160 14.89 -15.50 1.57
CA GLU A 160 15.95 -15.73 0.58
C GLU A 160 17.20 -14.88 0.88
N VAL A 161 18.38 -15.50 0.83
CA VAL A 161 19.65 -14.76 0.84
C VAL A 161 19.82 -14.04 -0.49
N TYR A 162 19.96 -12.70 -0.47
CA TYR A 162 20.07 -11.88 -1.68
C TYR A 162 21.32 -10.98 -1.68
N ASP A 163 22.00 -10.83 -2.83
CA ASP A 163 23.18 -9.97 -2.95
C ASP A 163 22.79 -8.49 -3.14
N MET A 164 22.23 -7.89 -2.09
CA MET A 164 21.82 -6.48 -2.11
C MET A 164 22.99 -5.53 -2.43
N ARG A 165 24.23 -5.88 -2.07
CA ARG A 165 25.40 -5.06 -2.37
C ARG A 165 25.64 -4.95 -3.88
N GLN A 166 25.45 -6.04 -4.62
CA GLN A 166 25.53 -6.05 -6.07
C GLN A 166 24.42 -5.22 -6.69
N VAL A 167 23.19 -5.34 -6.19
CA VAL A 167 22.04 -4.56 -6.68
C VAL A 167 22.31 -3.07 -6.51
N GLN A 168 22.67 -2.64 -5.30
CA GLN A 168 22.95 -1.23 -4.99
C GLN A 168 24.09 -0.65 -5.85
N ARG A 169 25.11 -1.46 -6.19
CA ARG A 169 26.22 -1.03 -7.04
C ARG A 169 25.82 -0.85 -8.51
N ARG A 170 24.81 -1.57 -8.99
CA ARG A 170 24.44 -1.65 -10.42
C ARG A 170 23.25 -0.78 -10.81
N ARG A 171 22.67 -0.04 -9.88
CA ARG A 171 21.48 0.78 -10.14
C ARG A 171 21.75 1.86 -11.20
N ALA A 172 20.75 2.11 -12.03
CA ALA A 172 20.83 3.11 -13.09
C ALA A 172 20.67 4.57 -12.57
N ASP A 173 20.22 4.76 -11.34
CA ASP A 173 19.93 6.07 -10.72
C ASP A 173 21.05 6.61 -9.81
N LEU A 174 22.23 5.99 -9.79
CA LEU A 174 23.35 6.46 -8.96
C LEU A 174 23.75 7.92 -9.24
N SER A 175 23.47 8.42 -10.45
CA SER A 175 23.72 9.83 -10.79
C SER A 175 22.78 10.77 -10.04
N TYR A 176 21.51 10.39 -9.88
CA TYR A 176 20.50 11.13 -9.13
C TYR A 176 20.88 11.17 -7.64
N LEU A 177 21.15 10.01 -7.04
CA LEU A 177 21.55 9.90 -5.63
C LEU A 177 22.81 10.71 -5.31
N ARG A 178 23.78 10.75 -6.23
CA ARG A 178 24.99 11.59 -6.06
C ARG A 178 24.66 13.09 -5.97
N ARG A 179 23.63 13.57 -6.66
CA ARG A 179 23.22 14.98 -6.67
C ARG A 179 22.36 15.35 -5.47
N THR A 180 21.61 14.40 -4.93
CA THR A 180 20.56 14.64 -3.91
C THR A 180 20.95 14.17 -2.51
N ALA A 181 22.15 13.62 -2.32
CA ALA A 181 22.62 13.08 -1.04
C ALA A 181 24.00 13.61 -0.65
N ALA A 182 24.35 13.42 0.62
CA ALA A 182 25.69 13.69 1.13
C ALA A 182 26.75 12.83 0.40
N PRO A 183 27.95 13.38 0.17
CA PRO A 183 28.99 12.71 -0.59
C PRO A 183 29.49 11.44 0.13
N LYS A 184 29.68 10.40 -0.67
CA LYS A 184 30.23 9.12 -0.22
C LYS A 184 31.62 9.28 0.39
N GLY A 185 31.84 8.64 1.53
CA GLY A 185 33.16 8.52 2.15
C GLY A 185 33.68 9.81 2.78
N VAL A 186 32.83 10.82 2.94
CA VAL A 186 33.13 12.04 3.70
C VAL A 186 32.52 11.89 5.09
N PRO A 187 33.34 11.67 6.13
CA PRO A 187 32.87 11.66 7.51
C PRO A 187 32.19 13.00 7.85
N ASP A 188 31.15 12.94 8.68
CA ASP A 188 30.44 14.12 9.23
C ASP A 188 29.86 15.12 8.22
N ALA A 189 29.78 14.75 6.94
CA ALA A 189 29.04 15.54 5.95
C ALA A 189 27.58 15.70 6.38
N GLU A 190 27.06 16.92 6.27
CA GLU A 190 25.65 17.22 6.51
C GLU A 190 24.78 16.34 5.60
N ILE A 191 23.79 15.69 6.20
CA ILE A 191 22.89 14.78 5.50
C ILE A 191 21.67 15.59 5.05
N PRO A 192 21.53 15.89 3.75
CA PRO A 192 20.41 16.69 3.27
C PRO A 192 19.10 15.90 3.39
N ARG A 193 17.99 16.62 3.59
CA ARG A 193 16.63 16.06 3.46
C ARG A 193 16.13 16.28 2.04
N VAL A 194 15.48 15.27 1.47
CA VAL A 194 14.80 15.38 0.17
C VAL A 194 13.71 16.46 0.26
N PRO A 195 13.63 17.39 -0.72
CA PRO A 195 12.62 18.45 -0.71
C PRO A 195 11.23 17.90 -0.99
N SER A 196 10.20 18.56 -0.45
CA SER A 196 8.79 18.23 -0.73
C SER A 196 8.45 18.40 -2.22
N PRO A 197 7.64 17.51 -2.82
CA PRO A 197 7.11 17.69 -4.19
C PRO A 197 6.03 18.77 -4.24
N THR A 198 5.54 19.15 -5.43
CA THR A 198 4.39 20.07 -5.58
C THR A 198 3.07 19.35 -5.87
N ASN A 199 3.10 18.25 -6.63
CA ASN A 199 1.94 17.40 -6.92
C ASN A 199 2.29 15.93 -6.66
N ILE A 200 1.41 15.20 -5.97
CA ILE A 200 1.57 13.78 -5.62
C ILE A 200 0.49 12.95 -6.34
N LEU A 201 0.88 11.81 -6.93
CA LEU A 201 -0.05 10.79 -7.41
C LEU A 201 0.01 9.57 -6.50
N GLN A 202 -1.11 9.22 -5.87
CA GLN A 202 -1.29 7.98 -5.15
C GLN A 202 -1.64 6.84 -6.14
N ILE A 203 -0.95 5.71 -5.99
CA ILE A 203 -1.07 4.54 -6.88
C ILE A 203 -1.25 3.27 -6.03
N HIS A 204 -2.33 2.53 -6.32
CA HIS A 204 -2.47 1.16 -5.87
C HIS A 204 -1.86 0.19 -6.89
N VAL A 205 -0.77 -0.52 -6.55
CA VAL A 205 0.09 -1.21 -7.53
C VAL A 205 -0.66 -2.30 -8.30
N LYS A 206 -1.49 -3.10 -7.62
CA LYS A 206 -2.22 -4.23 -8.22
C LYS A 206 -3.30 -3.81 -9.21
N THR A 207 -3.74 -2.55 -9.18
CA THR A 207 -4.82 -2.03 -10.01
C THR A 207 -4.35 -0.98 -11.01
N ALA A 208 -3.10 -0.53 -10.94
CA ALA A 208 -2.59 0.59 -11.72
C ALA A 208 -1.96 0.23 -13.07
N SER A 209 -1.92 -1.06 -13.41
CA SER A 209 -1.43 -1.58 -14.69
C SER A 209 -2.16 -2.87 -15.03
N PRO A 210 -2.20 -3.30 -16.31
CA PRO A 210 -2.83 -4.57 -16.68
C PRO A 210 -2.32 -5.76 -15.87
N GLU A 211 -1.01 -5.79 -15.60
CA GLU A 211 -0.37 -6.88 -14.87
C GLU A 211 -0.40 -6.73 -13.35
N GLY A 212 -0.77 -5.55 -12.82
CA GLY A 212 -0.79 -5.28 -11.39
C GLY A 212 0.58 -5.38 -10.70
N THR A 213 1.67 -5.05 -11.40
CA THR A 213 3.04 -5.22 -10.89
C THR A 213 3.90 -3.98 -11.10
N LEU A 214 4.99 -3.87 -10.32
CA LEU A 214 5.99 -2.81 -10.51
C LEU A 214 6.70 -2.92 -11.87
N GLU A 215 6.88 -4.13 -12.41
CA GLU A 215 7.37 -4.34 -13.77
C GLU A 215 6.42 -3.75 -14.82
N GLY A 216 5.10 -3.96 -14.67
CA GLY A 216 4.07 -3.37 -15.52
C GLY A 216 4.09 -1.85 -15.48
N LEU A 217 4.13 -1.26 -14.28
CA LEU A 217 4.27 0.19 -14.09
C LEU A 217 5.57 0.72 -14.70
N THR A 218 6.69 0.00 -14.55
CA THR A 218 7.97 0.38 -15.16
C THR A 218 7.84 0.54 -16.68
N ARG A 219 7.15 -0.39 -17.35
CA ARG A 219 6.90 -0.28 -18.81
C ARG A 219 6.06 0.94 -19.17
N ILE A 220 5.02 1.25 -18.38
CA ILE A 220 4.18 2.43 -18.58
C ILE A 220 5.02 3.71 -18.48
N PHE A 221 5.74 3.90 -17.37
CA PHE A 221 6.55 5.11 -17.16
C PHE A 221 7.71 5.22 -18.16
N GLN A 222 8.35 4.11 -18.54
CA GLN A 222 9.39 4.15 -19.57
C GLN A 222 8.82 4.60 -20.93
N ARG A 223 7.68 4.05 -21.35
CA ARG A 223 7.02 4.45 -22.61
C ARG A 223 6.68 5.94 -22.63
N ILE A 224 6.11 6.43 -21.53
CA ILE A 224 5.77 7.86 -21.39
C ILE A 224 7.03 8.72 -21.41
N SER A 225 8.08 8.32 -20.67
CA SER A 225 9.37 9.01 -20.64
C SER A 225 9.99 9.11 -22.03
N ASP A 226 9.98 8.01 -22.79
CA ASP A 226 10.53 7.94 -24.15
C ASP A 226 9.76 8.86 -25.11
N LYS A 227 8.42 8.88 -25.03
CA LYS A 227 7.57 9.79 -25.82
C LYS A 227 7.88 11.26 -25.51
N LEU A 228 7.96 11.61 -24.22
CA LEU A 228 8.29 12.98 -23.80
C LEU A 228 9.68 13.39 -24.27
N ALA A 229 10.67 12.49 -24.21
CA ALA A 229 12.01 12.73 -24.73
C ALA A 229 12.02 12.93 -26.27
N GLY A 230 11.15 12.21 -26.98
CA GLY A 230 10.95 12.33 -28.43
C GLY A 230 10.14 13.56 -28.85
N GLY A 231 9.53 14.29 -27.91
CA GLY A 231 8.61 15.41 -28.20
C GLY A 231 7.26 14.94 -28.77
N GLU A 232 6.88 13.69 -28.52
CA GLU A 232 5.59 13.12 -28.94
C GLU A 232 4.47 13.60 -28.01
N LEU A 233 3.25 13.68 -28.55
CA LEU A 233 2.05 13.99 -27.77
C LEU A 233 1.64 12.77 -26.94
N LEU A 234 1.27 13.03 -25.68
CA LEU A 234 0.70 12.01 -24.80
C LEU A 234 -0.75 11.72 -25.19
N THR A 235 -1.18 10.47 -25.01
CA THR A 235 -2.60 10.11 -25.07
C THR A 235 -3.30 10.47 -23.76
N PRO A 236 -4.65 10.58 -23.72
CA PRO A 236 -5.38 10.79 -22.46
C PRO A 236 -5.00 9.79 -21.36
N ALA A 237 -4.87 8.51 -21.72
CA ALA A 237 -4.40 7.44 -20.84
C ALA A 237 -2.99 7.64 -20.30
N GLU A 238 -2.12 8.37 -20.97
CA GLU A 238 -0.77 8.69 -20.50
C GLU A 238 -0.77 9.98 -19.67
N GLU A 239 -1.65 10.93 -19.96
CA GLU A 239 -1.77 12.20 -19.23
C GLU A 239 -2.12 11.99 -17.75
N VAL A 240 -2.93 10.97 -17.41
CA VAL A 240 -3.30 10.66 -16.02
C VAL A 240 -2.12 10.18 -15.15
N TYR A 241 -1.02 9.72 -15.75
CA TYR A 241 0.21 9.32 -15.04
C TYR A 241 1.26 10.44 -14.96
N THR A 242 1.03 11.61 -15.58
CA THR A 242 2.08 12.62 -15.78
C THR A 242 1.78 13.97 -15.15
N GLY A 243 2.80 14.81 -14.99
CA GLY A 243 2.70 16.11 -14.34
C GLY A 243 2.85 16.06 -12.81
N TYR A 244 3.18 14.88 -12.26
CA TYR A 244 3.48 14.69 -10.85
C TYR A 244 4.98 14.73 -10.59
N GLU A 245 5.37 15.29 -9.45
CA GLU A 245 6.76 15.29 -8.99
C GLU A 245 7.03 14.18 -7.98
N ALA A 246 5.97 13.55 -7.46
CA ALA A 246 6.07 12.37 -6.62
C ALA A 246 4.94 11.37 -6.88
N ILE A 247 5.23 10.10 -6.64
CA ILE A 247 4.25 9.02 -6.60
C ILE A 247 4.28 8.40 -5.21
N GLN A 248 3.12 8.19 -4.60
CA GLN A 248 2.96 7.39 -3.39
C GLN A 248 2.40 6.01 -3.75
N LEU A 249 3.10 4.94 -3.33
CA LEU A 249 2.67 3.56 -3.60
C LEU A 249 1.97 2.93 -2.39
N LEU A 250 0.92 2.15 -2.69
CA LEU A 250 0.32 1.16 -1.81
C LEU A 250 -0.11 -0.09 -2.62
N PRO A 251 -0.18 -1.29 -2.02
CA PRO A 251 0.66 -1.72 -0.92
C PRO A 251 2.12 -1.85 -1.34
N VAL A 252 3.04 -1.80 -0.37
CA VAL A 252 4.47 -2.05 -0.62
C VAL A 252 5.08 -3.08 0.32
N GLU A 253 4.49 -3.30 1.49
CA GLU A 253 4.92 -4.28 2.49
C GLU A 253 4.27 -5.64 2.22
N PRO A 254 4.95 -6.76 2.52
CA PRO A 254 4.31 -8.08 2.50
C PRO A 254 3.08 -8.10 3.39
N THR A 255 1.97 -8.58 2.84
CA THR A 255 0.68 -8.68 3.52
C THR A 255 0.46 -10.08 4.06
N ILE A 256 -0.63 -10.27 4.80
CA ILE A 256 -1.10 -11.59 5.23
C ILE A 256 -1.29 -12.56 4.05
N GLU A 257 -1.24 -13.86 4.34
CA GLU A 257 -1.50 -14.92 3.37
C GLU A 257 -2.87 -15.56 3.62
N TYR A 258 -3.48 -16.14 2.58
CA TYR A 258 -4.68 -16.93 2.77
C TYR A 258 -4.38 -18.17 3.64
N ARG A 259 -5.13 -18.31 4.73
CA ARG A 259 -4.96 -19.34 5.76
C ARG A 259 -6.30 -19.96 6.11
N ARG A 260 -6.51 -21.22 5.75
CA ARG A 260 -7.69 -21.98 6.18
C ARG A 260 -7.56 -22.43 7.63
N GLU A 261 -8.68 -22.47 8.34
CA GLU A 261 -8.75 -22.88 9.74
C GLU A 261 -8.44 -24.38 9.96
N ASP A 262 -8.67 -25.22 8.96
CA ASP A 262 -8.47 -26.68 9.04
C ASP A 262 -7.08 -27.13 8.58
N THR A 263 -6.77 -26.97 7.29
CA THR A 263 -5.48 -27.34 6.70
C THR A 263 -5.12 -26.37 5.58
N ASN A 264 -3.87 -25.89 5.57
CA ASN A 264 -3.43 -24.88 4.61
C ASN A 264 -2.41 -25.36 3.56
N THR A 265 -2.08 -26.66 3.55
CA THR A 265 -1.01 -27.22 2.68
C THR A 265 -1.21 -26.91 1.19
N GLU A 266 -2.46 -26.83 0.73
CA GLU A 266 -2.79 -26.53 -0.66
C GLU A 266 -2.59 -25.05 -1.03
N HIS A 267 -2.55 -24.16 -0.03
CA HIS A 267 -2.39 -22.71 -0.19
C HIS A 267 -1.01 -22.19 0.24
N GLU A 268 -0.20 -23.03 0.88
CA GLU A 268 1.20 -22.70 1.19
C GLU A 268 1.98 -22.35 -0.08
N MET A 269 2.56 -21.15 -0.08
CA MET A 269 3.37 -20.65 -1.19
C MET A 269 4.74 -21.34 -1.28
N PHE A 270 5.25 -21.85 -0.15
CA PHE A 270 6.42 -22.71 -0.05
C PHE A 270 6.05 -23.93 0.81
N SER A 271 5.79 -25.07 0.17
CA SER A 271 5.40 -26.30 0.86
C SER A 271 6.48 -27.36 0.69
N ALA A 272 7.17 -27.70 1.78
CA ALA A 272 8.23 -28.69 1.79
C ALA A 272 7.66 -30.07 2.16
N HIS A 273 7.66 -30.99 1.19
CA HIS A 273 7.15 -32.35 1.37
C HIS A 273 8.25 -33.27 1.90
N PRO A 274 7.94 -34.16 2.86
CA PRO A 274 8.85 -35.25 3.21
C PRO A 274 9.25 -36.01 1.95
N SER A 275 10.54 -36.28 1.78
CA SER A 275 11.02 -37.04 0.61
C SER A 275 10.27 -38.38 0.54
N PRO A 276 9.65 -38.75 -0.59
CA PRO A 276 9.03 -40.07 -0.70
C PRO A 276 10.12 -41.11 -0.43
N ALA A 277 9.86 -42.01 0.51
CA ALA A 277 10.76 -43.11 0.81
C ALA A 277 11.14 -43.81 -0.51
N PRO A 278 12.43 -44.11 -0.76
CA PRO A 278 12.82 -44.73 -2.01
C PRO A 278 12.01 -46.01 -2.18
N ALA A 279 11.20 -46.06 -3.23
CA ALA A 279 10.49 -47.26 -3.62
C ALA A 279 11.54 -48.37 -3.77
N LEU A 280 11.59 -49.29 -2.80
CA LEU A 280 12.30 -50.53 -2.94
C LEU A 280 11.67 -51.23 -4.14
N LEU A 281 12.36 -51.15 -5.28
CA LEU A 281 12.18 -52.06 -6.40
C LEU A 281 12.46 -53.47 -5.85
N LEU A 282 11.42 -54.11 -5.30
CA LEU A 282 11.39 -55.55 -5.18
C LEU A 282 11.32 -56.10 -6.60
N GLU A 283 12.48 -56.27 -7.23
CA GLU A 283 12.62 -57.32 -8.22
C GLU A 283 12.41 -58.64 -7.48
N CYS A 284 11.24 -59.24 -7.65
CA CYS A 284 10.95 -60.60 -7.20
C CYS A 284 11.95 -61.56 -7.84
N LYS A 285 12.96 -61.97 -7.08
CA LYS A 285 13.60 -63.28 -7.29
C LYS A 285 12.98 -64.24 -6.31
N GLU A 286 12.14 -65.12 -6.84
CA GLU A 286 11.78 -66.37 -6.19
C GLU A 286 13.07 -67.14 -5.89
N ASP A 287 13.35 -67.41 -4.61
CA ASP A 287 13.73 -68.74 -4.14
C ASP A 287 13.96 -68.79 -2.61
N ALA A 288 13.16 -69.65 -1.98
CA ALA A 288 13.45 -70.53 -0.84
C ALA A 288 13.94 -69.96 0.53
N SER A 289 12.99 -70.00 1.47
CA SER A 289 13.06 -70.61 2.82
C SER A 289 13.64 -69.86 4.03
N THR A 290 12.84 -69.98 5.10
CA THR A 290 13.08 -69.94 6.56
C THR A 290 13.20 -68.59 7.27
N ASP A 291 12.25 -68.42 8.21
CA ASP A 291 12.27 -67.71 9.49
C ASP A 291 13.23 -66.53 9.64
N ASP A 292 12.69 -65.30 9.58
CA ASP A 292 13.06 -64.29 10.57
C ASP A 292 11.99 -63.19 10.71
N VAL A 293 11.90 -62.68 11.93
CA VAL A 293 10.93 -61.71 12.44
C VAL A 293 11.02 -60.39 11.66
N LEU A 294 9.90 -59.95 11.06
CA LEU A 294 9.76 -58.59 10.53
C LEU A 294 9.65 -57.61 11.70
N THR A 295 10.77 -56.98 12.04
CA THR A 295 10.78 -55.75 12.86
C THR A 295 10.15 -54.62 12.05
N GLU A 296 9.18 -53.91 12.65
CA GLU A 296 8.70 -52.61 12.19
C GLU A 296 9.91 -51.70 11.94
N VAL A 297 10.13 -51.36 10.67
CA VAL A 297 11.12 -50.35 10.29
C VAL A 297 10.46 -49.00 10.49
N ASP A 298 11.02 -48.19 11.39
CA ASP A 298 10.65 -46.79 11.65
C ASP A 298 10.69 -45.95 10.37
N ILE A 299 9.55 -45.78 9.70
CA ILE A 299 9.40 -44.91 8.53
C ILE A 299 9.52 -43.41 8.92
N GLN A 300 9.37 -43.06 10.21
CA GLN A 300 9.49 -41.68 10.69
C GLN A 300 10.93 -41.16 10.82
N ALA A 301 11.93 -42.04 10.98
CA ALA A 301 13.33 -41.61 11.17
C ALA A 301 14.05 -41.20 9.87
N ASP A 302 13.65 -41.75 8.72
CA ASP A 302 14.33 -41.49 7.43
C ASP A 302 13.95 -40.15 6.78
N ALA A 303 12.81 -39.55 7.12
CA ALA A 303 12.43 -38.22 6.62
C ALA A 303 13.27 -37.08 7.24
N GLU A 304 13.80 -37.28 8.45
CA GLU A 304 14.64 -36.30 9.15
C GLU A 304 16.08 -36.23 8.60
N THR A 305 16.56 -37.29 7.94
CA THR A 305 17.93 -37.41 7.43
C THR A 305 18.06 -37.17 5.91
N ALA A 306 16.94 -36.96 5.21
CA ALA A 306 16.96 -36.68 3.78
C ALA A 306 17.71 -35.37 3.46
N TYR A 307 18.83 -35.49 2.74
CA TYR A 307 19.64 -34.37 2.21
C TYR A 307 18.93 -33.58 1.11
N THR A 308 17.90 -34.16 0.52
CA THR A 308 17.09 -33.55 -0.52
C THR A 308 15.61 -33.61 -0.15
N VAL A 309 14.93 -32.48 -0.32
CA VAL A 309 13.51 -32.31 -0.02
C VAL A 309 12.79 -31.85 -1.28
N GLU A 310 11.59 -32.35 -1.51
CA GLU A 310 10.74 -31.86 -2.58
C GLU A 310 9.96 -30.65 -2.08
N VAL A 311 9.97 -29.57 -2.84
CA VAL A 311 9.28 -28.32 -2.49
C VAL A 311 8.35 -27.94 -3.62
N THR A 312 7.10 -27.69 -3.27
CA THR A 312 6.11 -27.06 -4.14
C THR A 312 6.11 -25.56 -3.88
N LEU A 313 6.28 -24.79 -4.95
CA LEU A 313 6.32 -23.33 -4.94
C LEU A 313 5.10 -22.79 -5.67
N ARG A 314 4.39 -21.84 -5.05
CA ARG A 314 3.25 -21.13 -5.66
C ARG A 314 3.60 -19.65 -5.76
N LYS A 315 3.40 -19.06 -6.93
CA LYS A 315 3.59 -17.62 -7.09
C LYS A 315 2.57 -16.89 -6.20
N PRO A 316 3.01 -15.95 -5.35
CA PRO A 316 2.07 -15.16 -4.55
C PRO A 316 1.13 -14.35 -5.45
N ASP A 317 -0.16 -14.41 -5.15
CA ASP A 317 -1.22 -13.62 -5.81
C ASP A 317 -2.17 -13.02 -4.79
N THR A 318 -1.62 -12.58 -3.67
CA THR A 318 -2.39 -11.92 -2.63
C THR A 318 -2.89 -10.56 -3.12
N GLN A 319 -4.20 -10.35 -3.00
CA GLN A 319 -4.87 -9.07 -3.14
C GLN A 319 -5.16 -8.54 -1.74
N ASN A 320 -4.70 -7.32 -1.49
CA ASN A 320 -4.90 -6.62 -0.24
C ASN A 320 -4.61 -5.13 -0.45
N TRP A 321 -5.24 -4.26 0.32
CA TRP A 321 -5.00 -2.82 0.28
C TRP A 321 -3.64 -2.40 0.84
N GLY A 322 -3.03 -3.23 1.70
CA GLY A 322 -1.73 -2.97 2.29
C GLY A 322 -1.69 -2.73 3.78
N TYR A 323 -2.85 -2.77 4.45
CA TYR A 323 -2.95 -2.51 5.89
C TYR A 323 -3.00 -3.77 6.73
N ASP A 324 -3.30 -4.92 6.13
CA ASP A 324 -3.21 -6.22 6.80
C ASP A 324 -1.76 -6.74 6.70
N VAL A 325 -0.87 -6.10 7.47
CA VAL A 325 0.56 -6.44 7.49
C VAL A 325 0.91 -7.22 8.77
N PRO A 326 1.59 -8.37 8.67
CA PRO A 326 2.07 -9.10 9.84
C PRO A 326 3.39 -8.54 10.42
N ILE A 327 3.84 -7.37 9.95
CA ILE A 327 5.14 -6.68 10.16
C ILE A 327 6.41 -7.48 9.82
N LEU A 328 6.35 -8.81 9.76
CA LEU A 328 7.48 -9.66 9.36
C LEU A 328 7.94 -9.30 7.94
N ALA A 329 9.24 -9.08 7.79
CA ALA A 329 9.87 -8.81 6.50
C ALA A 329 9.32 -7.58 5.77
N SER A 330 8.75 -6.60 6.48
CA SER A 330 8.40 -5.28 5.94
C SER A 330 9.59 -4.50 5.35
N SER A 331 10.82 -4.95 5.59
CA SER A 331 12.01 -4.49 4.85
C SER A 331 12.06 -4.94 3.37
N ALA A 332 11.38 -6.03 3.03
CA ALA A 332 11.21 -6.52 1.67
C ALA A 332 10.06 -5.80 0.95
N THR A 333 9.91 -6.07 -0.34
CA THR A 333 8.74 -5.63 -1.10
C THR A 333 7.74 -6.77 -1.18
N ASN A 334 6.45 -6.46 -1.09
CA ASN A 334 5.37 -7.43 -1.24
C ASN A 334 5.60 -8.29 -2.50
N PRO A 335 5.76 -9.61 -2.38
CA PRO A 335 6.05 -10.43 -3.56
C PRO A 335 4.90 -10.46 -4.56
N SER A 336 3.64 -10.24 -4.13
CA SER A 336 2.46 -10.24 -5.00
C SER A 336 2.41 -9.03 -5.95
N VAL A 337 3.19 -7.98 -5.67
CA VAL A 337 3.32 -6.80 -6.57
C VAL A 337 4.56 -6.88 -7.48
N LEU A 338 5.32 -7.98 -7.40
CA LEU A 338 6.53 -8.20 -8.19
C LEU A 338 6.29 -9.24 -9.30
N GLY A 339 6.32 -8.81 -10.55
CA GLY A 339 6.17 -9.71 -11.70
C GLY A 339 7.29 -10.75 -11.78
N SER A 340 8.51 -10.37 -11.40
CA SER A 340 9.72 -11.20 -11.38
C SER A 340 9.97 -11.91 -10.04
N LEU A 341 9.23 -11.54 -8.99
CA LEU A 341 9.50 -11.89 -7.59
C LEU A 341 10.86 -11.39 -7.06
N ARG A 342 11.58 -10.50 -7.77
CA ARG A 342 12.96 -10.08 -7.40
C ARG A 342 13.01 -8.67 -6.81
N PRO A 343 13.84 -8.44 -5.76
CA PRO A 343 14.13 -7.10 -5.26
C PRO A 343 14.70 -6.11 -6.31
N ASP A 344 15.28 -6.62 -7.40
CA ASP A 344 15.75 -5.79 -8.52
C ASP A 344 14.61 -4.98 -9.17
N GLU A 345 13.40 -5.52 -9.24
CA GLU A 345 12.27 -4.91 -9.97
C GLU A 345 11.81 -3.58 -9.34
N VAL A 346 11.71 -3.50 -8.01
CA VAL A 346 11.38 -2.23 -7.33
C VAL A 346 12.47 -1.17 -7.55
N ILE A 347 13.73 -1.61 -7.67
CA ILE A 347 14.87 -0.72 -7.92
C ILE A 347 14.88 -0.21 -9.36
N ASP A 348 14.47 -1.04 -10.32
CA ASP A 348 14.31 -0.61 -11.72
C ASP A 348 13.17 0.38 -11.88
N PHE A 349 12.04 0.15 -11.20
CA PHE A 349 10.93 1.09 -11.18
C PHE A 349 11.38 2.46 -10.64
N ILE A 350 12.02 2.47 -9.46
CA ILE A 350 12.58 3.70 -8.87
C ILE A 350 13.57 4.37 -9.81
N ALA A 351 14.46 3.60 -10.44
CA ALA A 351 15.45 4.16 -11.34
C ALA A 351 14.83 4.74 -12.63
N THR A 352 13.68 4.20 -13.07
CA THR A 352 12.89 4.73 -14.18
C THR A 352 12.30 6.09 -13.81
N LEU A 353 11.74 6.22 -12.60
CA LEU A 353 11.22 7.48 -12.08
C LEU A 353 12.32 8.54 -11.89
N HIS A 354 13.46 8.17 -11.30
CA HIS A 354 14.59 9.09 -11.07
C HIS A 354 15.24 9.60 -12.37
N ASN A 355 15.19 8.82 -13.44
CA ASN A 355 15.76 9.16 -14.75
C ASN A 355 14.70 9.61 -15.77
N PHE A 356 13.47 9.91 -15.31
CA PHE A 356 12.37 10.31 -16.17
C PHE A 356 12.70 11.58 -16.96
N SER A 357 12.32 11.62 -18.24
CA SER A 357 12.88 12.57 -19.21
C SER A 357 12.50 14.03 -18.96
N SER A 358 11.34 14.29 -18.37
CA SER A 358 10.89 15.65 -18.00
C SER A 358 11.38 16.11 -16.63
N GLY A 359 12.24 15.33 -15.96
CA GLY A 359 12.71 15.57 -14.60
C GLY A 359 12.41 14.36 -13.69
N PRO A 360 13.19 14.20 -12.60
CA PRO A 360 13.02 13.06 -11.69
C PRO A 360 11.65 13.10 -11.01
N ILE A 361 11.00 11.95 -10.94
CA ILE A 361 9.79 11.73 -10.13
C ILE A 361 10.24 11.06 -8.83
N GLN A 362 9.85 11.62 -7.69
CA GLN A 362 10.14 11.08 -6.37
C GLN A 362 9.25 9.87 -6.07
N LEU A 363 9.77 8.89 -5.32
CA LEU A 363 8.96 7.78 -4.80
C LEU A 363 8.72 7.92 -3.29
N ILE A 364 7.44 7.85 -2.88
CA ILE A 364 7.00 7.84 -1.49
C ILE A 364 6.48 6.45 -1.16
N TYR A 365 7.03 5.83 -0.12
CA TYR A 365 6.46 4.59 0.43
C TYR A 365 5.46 4.87 1.51
N ASP A 366 4.37 4.13 1.46
CA ASP A 366 3.52 3.96 2.61
C ASP A 366 4.10 2.95 3.61
N LEU A 367 4.08 3.28 4.90
CA LEU A 367 4.64 2.47 5.99
C LEU A 367 3.61 2.27 7.10
N VAL A 368 3.20 1.01 7.31
CA VAL A 368 2.19 0.59 8.27
C VAL A 368 2.87 -0.05 9.49
N TYR A 369 3.31 0.79 10.43
CA TYR A 369 4.14 0.38 11.58
C TYR A 369 3.43 0.59 12.94
N GLY A 370 2.15 0.95 12.93
CA GLY A 370 1.33 1.13 14.13
C GLY A 370 0.83 -0.21 14.71
N HIS A 371 0.50 -1.15 13.84
CA HIS A 371 -0.07 -2.46 14.20
C HIS A 371 0.55 -3.62 13.40
N SER A 372 0.13 -4.83 13.76
CA SER A 372 0.35 -6.05 13.00
C SER A 372 -0.94 -6.85 12.96
N ASP A 373 -1.28 -7.45 11.83
CA ASP A 373 -2.32 -8.47 11.76
C ASP A 373 -1.99 -9.65 12.71
N ASN A 374 -3.03 -10.39 13.12
CA ASN A 374 -2.92 -11.54 14.02
C ASN A 374 -2.03 -12.68 13.48
N GLN A 375 -1.85 -12.82 12.16
CA GLN A 375 -0.87 -13.76 11.61
C GLN A 375 0.55 -13.46 12.11
N GLY A 376 0.84 -12.22 12.53
CA GLY A 376 2.10 -11.85 13.19
C GLY A 376 2.40 -12.65 14.46
N LEU A 377 1.37 -13.12 15.19
CA LEU A 377 1.53 -13.96 16.40
C LEU A 377 2.14 -15.33 16.08
N GLU A 378 1.99 -15.82 14.84
CA GLU A 378 2.60 -17.07 14.37
C GLU A 378 4.03 -16.87 13.84
N LEU A 379 4.40 -15.62 13.57
CA LEU A 379 5.60 -15.27 12.81
C LEU A 379 6.69 -14.59 13.66
N LEU A 380 6.32 -13.94 14.76
CA LEU A 380 7.19 -13.10 15.57
C LEU A 380 7.13 -13.49 17.05
N THR A 381 8.20 -13.19 17.79
CA THR A 381 8.21 -13.33 19.24
C THR A 381 7.20 -12.38 19.91
N GLN A 382 6.59 -12.82 21.01
CA GLN A 382 5.59 -12.06 21.77
C GLN A 382 6.07 -10.65 22.17
N GLN A 383 7.39 -10.45 22.25
CA GLN A 383 7.99 -9.15 22.58
C GLN A 383 7.61 -8.04 21.59
N PHE A 384 7.24 -8.37 20.35
CA PHE A 384 6.78 -7.41 19.35
C PHE A 384 5.40 -6.83 19.64
N PHE A 385 4.61 -7.39 20.57
CA PHE A 385 3.20 -7.06 20.74
C PHE A 385 2.90 -6.55 22.16
N LYS A 386 2.04 -5.53 22.25
CA LYS A 386 1.48 -5.02 23.52
C LYS A 386 0.15 -5.68 23.88
N GLY A 387 -0.58 -6.17 22.87
CA GLY A 387 -1.90 -6.76 23.01
C GLY A 387 -2.77 -6.51 21.77
N PRO A 388 -4.02 -7.01 21.77
CA PRO A 388 -4.92 -6.92 20.62
C PRO A 388 -5.45 -5.50 20.39
N ASN A 389 -5.71 -5.16 19.13
CA ASN A 389 -6.38 -3.94 18.67
C ASN A 389 -7.37 -4.25 17.52
N MET A 390 -7.96 -3.21 16.90
CA MET A 390 -8.95 -3.39 15.82
C MET A 390 -8.38 -3.96 14.50
N TYR A 391 -7.06 -3.90 14.31
CA TYR A 391 -6.35 -4.36 13.13
C TYR A 391 -5.51 -5.63 13.41
N GLY A 392 -5.67 -6.27 14.57
CA GLY A 392 -4.85 -7.39 15.02
C GLY A 392 -4.18 -7.08 16.36
N GLN A 393 -2.92 -6.67 16.35
CA GLN A 393 -2.05 -6.44 17.51
C GLN A 393 -1.39 -5.06 17.49
N ASP A 394 -1.34 -4.39 18.64
CA ASP A 394 -0.53 -3.18 18.84
C ASP A 394 0.95 -3.54 18.90
N LEU A 395 1.79 -2.85 18.13
CA LEU A 395 3.25 -3.08 18.14
C LEU A 395 3.94 -2.47 19.37
N ASN A 396 4.92 -3.19 19.90
CA ASN A 396 5.67 -2.81 21.09
C ASN A 396 6.89 -1.92 20.79
N HIS A 397 6.65 -0.78 20.16
CA HIS A 397 7.68 0.23 19.87
C HIS A 397 8.32 0.87 21.12
N GLN A 398 7.80 0.61 22.32
CA GLN A 398 8.39 1.03 23.59
C GLN A 398 9.54 0.13 24.05
N LEU A 399 9.56 -1.14 23.62
CA LEU A 399 10.67 -2.04 23.92
C LEU A 399 11.89 -1.64 23.06
N PRO A 400 13.04 -1.25 23.67
CA PRO A 400 14.16 -0.70 22.91
C PRO A 400 14.68 -1.59 21.77
N GLN A 401 14.70 -2.90 21.97
CA GLN A 401 15.17 -3.84 20.96
C GLN A 401 14.20 -3.97 19.78
N VAL A 402 12.88 -4.02 20.04
CA VAL A 402 11.84 -4.03 18.99
C VAL A 402 11.88 -2.72 18.21
N ARG A 403 11.93 -1.58 18.90
CA ARG A 403 12.07 -0.26 18.26
C ARG A 403 13.31 -0.18 17.35
N ALA A 404 14.44 -0.73 17.80
CA ALA A 404 15.65 -0.79 17.00
C ALA A 404 15.50 -1.67 15.75
N ILE A 405 14.80 -2.80 15.87
CA ILE A 405 14.49 -3.69 14.73
C ILE A 405 13.55 -2.99 13.74
N LEU A 406 12.47 -2.34 14.20
CA LEU A 406 11.55 -1.62 13.33
C LEU A 406 12.24 -0.46 12.59
N LEU A 407 13.09 0.33 13.26
CA LEU A 407 13.85 1.38 12.56
C LEU A 407 14.87 0.82 11.56
N GLU A 408 15.48 -0.34 11.85
CA GLU A 408 16.36 -1.02 10.90
C GLU A 408 15.58 -1.60 9.71
N MET A 409 14.37 -2.11 9.95
CA MET A 409 13.44 -2.60 8.94
C MET A 409 13.07 -1.48 7.98
N GLN A 410 12.66 -0.33 8.52
CA GLN A 410 12.43 0.88 7.74
C GLN A 410 13.70 1.30 6.98
N ARG A 411 14.87 1.31 7.63
CA ARG A 411 16.15 1.66 6.97
C ARG A 411 16.41 0.76 5.76
N ARG A 412 16.18 -0.55 5.88
CA ARG A 412 16.35 -1.50 4.76
C ARG A 412 15.32 -1.23 3.65
N LYS A 413 14.07 -0.99 4.01
CA LYS A 413 13.00 -0.65 3.07
C LYS A 413 13.34 0.60 2.27
N ILE A 414 13.68 1.70 2.94
CA ILE A 414 13.99 2.95 2.24
C ILE A 414 15.27 2.85 1.42
N ASN A 415 16.21 1.96 1.74
CA ASN A 415 17.41 1.76 0.92
C ASN A 415 17.12 1.13 -0.46
N THR A 416 15.87 0.81 -0.81
CA THR A 416 15.50 0.57 -2.21
C THR A 416 15.59 1.82 -3.07
N GLY A 417 15.72 3.03 -2.50
CA GLY A 417 15.87 4.28 -3.24
C GLY A 417 14.74 5.27 -3.08
N ALA A 418 13.76 5.01 -2.20
CA ALA A 418 12.66 5.95 -1.93
C ALA A 418 13.16 7.36 -1.60
N ASP A 419 12.34 8.36 -1.90
CA ASP A 419 12.57 9.78 -1.66
C ASP A 419 11.72 10.31 -0.50
N GLY A 420 10.60 9.64 -0.21
CA GLY A 420 9.71 9.98 0.89
C GLY A 420 9.13 8.76 1.59
N ILE A 421 8.53 9.00 2.76
CA ILE A 421 7.67 8.06 3.48
C ILE A 421 6.35 8.74 3.86
N ARG A 422 5.25 8.00 3.80
CA ARG A 422 4.04 8.26 4.58
C ARG A 422 4.06 7.30 5.76
N VAL A 423 3.94 7.84 6.97
CA VAL A 423 3.67 7.04 8.17
C VAL A 423 2.16 6.96 8.29
N ASP A 424 1.63 5.77 8.00
CA ASP A 424 0.21 5.45 8.06
C ASP A 424 -0.25 5.34 9.52
N GLY A 425 -1.48 5.75 9.80
CA GLY A 425 -2.08 5.60 11.14
C GLY A 425 -1.25 6.22 12.27
N GLY A 426 -0.70 7.43 12.08
CA GLY A 426 0.14 8.13 13.06
C GLY A 426 -0.49 8.23 14.45
N GLN A 427 -1.82 8.34 14.53
CA GLN A 427 -2.56 8.35 15.79
C GLN A 427 -2.53 7.00 16.56
N ASP A 428 -2.24 5.89 15.88
CA ASP A 428 -2.32 4.54 16.44
C ASP A 428 -1.06 4.13 17.21
N PHE A 429 0.03 4.89 17.09
CA PHE A 429 1.29 4.69 17.80
C PHE A 429 1.18 5.05 19.28
N ARG A 430 0.47 4.22 20.03
CA ARG A 430 0.05 4.50 21.41
C ARG A 430 0.77 3.59 22.40
N PHE A 431 0.93 4.08 23.62
CA PHE A 431 1.39 3.27 24.75
C PHE A 431 0.72 3.71 26.04
N PHE A 432 0.54 2.77 26.96
CA PHE A 432 0.09 3.09 28.31
C PHE A 432 1.26 3.66 29.11
N ASN A 433 1.15 4.92 29.54
CA ASN A 433 2.13 5.56 30.40
C ASN A 433 1.73 5.36 31.88
N PRO A 434 2.45 4.53 32.66
CA PRO A 434 2.11 4.27 34.05
C PRO A 434 2.32 5.48 34.96
N LEU A 435 3.08 6.50 34.53
CA LEU A 435 3.34 7.71 35.33
C LEU A 435 2.18 8.70 35.26
N SER A 436 1.53 8.82 34.09
CA SER A 436 0.34 9.67 33.91
C SER A 436 -0.97 8.90 34.14
N GLY A 437 -0.94 7.57 34.00
CA GLY A 437 -2.14 6.73 34.04
C GLY A 437 -2.99 6.81 32.76
N LEU A 438 -2.43 7.34 31.66
CA LEU A 438 -3.11 7.57 30.40
C LEU A 438 -2.47 6.77 29.26
N VAL A 439 -3.24 6.56 28.20
CA VAL A 439 -2.71 6.13 26.90
C VAL A 439 -2.22 7.37 26.17
N GLU A 440 -0.95 7.39 25.82
CA GLU A 440 -0.26 8.51 25.17
C GLU A 440 0.28 8.09 23.80
N GLN A 441 0.49 9.06 22.92
CA GLN A 441 1.15 8.86 21.62
C GLN A 441 2.67 8.86 21.76
N ASP A 442 3.35 7.94 21.07
CA ASP A 442 4.79 7.86 21.02
C ASP A 442 5.38 8.74 19.91
N ASP A 443 5.18 10.06 20.07
CA ASP A 443 5.65 11.06 19.10
C ASP A 443 7.18 10.97 18.88
N ALA A 444 7.93 10.58 19.92
CA ALA A 444 9.36 10.34 19.79
C ALA A 444 9.70 9.24 18.77
N TYR A 445 8.84 8.22 18.62
CA TYR A 445 9.00 7.18 17.60
C TYR A 445 8.66 7.70 16.22
N LEU A 446 7.54 8.38 16.07
CA LEU A 446 7.10 8.99 14.81
C LEU A 446 8.17 9.95 14.25
N LEU A 447 8.75 10.79 15.12
CA LEU A 447 9.86 11.66 14.75
C LEU A 447 11.13 10.87 14.39
N ALA A 448 11.43 9.79 15.10
CA ALA A 448 12.56 8.91 14.77
C ALA A 448 12.39 8.23 13.40
N MET A 449 11.17 7.84 13.02
CA MET A 449 10.86 7.31 11.69
C MET A 449 11.16 8.36 10.59
N SER A 450 10.85 9.64 10.82
CA SER A 450 11.22 10.73 9.89
C SER A 450 12.74 10.95 9.76
N ASP A 451 13.50 10.58 10.80
CA ASP A 451 14.95 10.83 10.88
C ASP A 451 15.82 9.58 10.56
N VAL A 452 15.21 8.50 10.04
CA VAL A 452 15.97 7.34 9.54
C VAL A 452 16.78 7.74 8.30
N VAL A 453 18.11 7.60 8.41
CA VAL A 453 19.03 7.89 7.32
C VAL A 453 19.01 6.76 6.28
N GLN A 454 18.66 7.10 5.04
CA GLN A 454 18.91 6.24 3.89
C GLN A 454 20.40 6.25 3.56
N ASP A 455 20.98 5.07 3.34
CA ASP A 455 22.38 4.91 2.89
C ASP A 455 22.44 3.93 1.71
N ILE A 456 22.58 4.50 0.51
CA ILE A 456 22.70 3.74 -0.73
C ILE A 456 24.10 3.89 -1.28
N TYR A 457 24.86 2.80 -1.22
CA TYR A 457 26.23 2.75 -1.72
C TYR A 457 27.15 3.85 -1.12
N GLY A 458 26.84 4.35 0.08
CA GLY A 458 27.55 5.42 0.78
C GLY A 458 26.99 6.83 0.55
N TYR A 459 25.97 6.99 -0.30
CA TYR A 459 25.23 8.24 -0.46
C TYR A 459 24.15 8.31 0.62
N ARG A 460 24.18 9.36 1.45
CA ARG A 460 23.31 9.47 2.64
C ARG A 460 22.34 10.64 2.53
N ARG A 461 21.07 10.41 2.80
CA ARG A 461 20.02 11.45 2.83
C ARG A 461 18.90 11.11 3.82
N LEU A 462 18.19 12.14 4.25
CA LEU A 462 16.91 12.04 4.98
C LEU A 462 15.77 12.17 3.98
N LEU A 463 14.66 11.50 4.21
CA LEU A 463 13.55 11.46 3.26
C LEU A 463 12.52 12.56 3.52
N PHE A 464 11.74 12.91 2.51
CA PHE A 464 10.51 13.66 2.73
C PHE A 464 9.55 12.84 3.61
N THR A 465 8.79 13.46 4.51
CA THR A 465 7.92 12.73 5.44
C THR A 465 6.51 13.30 5.41
N ILE A 466 5.54 12.41 5.27
CA ILE A 466 4.12 12.65 5.45
C ILE A 466 3.66 11.87 6.69
N PHE A 467 2.92 12.50 7.58
CA PHE A 467 2.19 11.80 8.63
C PHE A 467 0.70 11.78 8.29
N GLU A 468 0.11 10.60 8.26
CA GLU A 468 -1.34 10.48 8.31
C GLU A 468 -1.73 10.44 9.78
N ASP A 469 -2.13 11.58 10.34
CA ASP A 469 -2.51 11.67 11.75
C ASP A 469 -3.74 12.57 11.89
N GLY A 470 -4.82 11.99 12.40
CA GLY A 470 -6.11 12.66 12.61
C GLY A 470 -6.48 12.76 14.09
N ARG A 471 -5.52 12.73 15.01
CA ARG A 471 -5.81 12.73 16.45
C ARG A 471 -6.74 13.91 16.82
N PRO A 472 -7.73 13.72 17.70
CA PRO A 472 -7.89 12.58 18.61
C PRO A 472 -8.71 11.40 18.04
N TRP A 473 -8.79 11.19 16.72
CA TRP A 473 -9.43 9.99 16.15
C TRP A 473 -9.00 8.69 16.87
N PRO A 474 -9.93 7.78 17.20
CA PRO A 474 -11.35 7.76 16.85
C PRO A 474 -12.30 8.33 17.92
N GLU A 475 -11.87 9.26 18.77
CA GLU A 475 -12.77 9.88 19.75
C GLU A 475 -14.02 10.53 19.11
N GLU A 476 -15.18 10.42 19.76
CA GLU A 476 -16.42 11.05 19.26
C GLU A 476 -16.23 12.56 19.00
N GLY A 477 -16.65 13.03 17.82
CA GLY A 477 -16.52 14.42 17.38
C GLY A 477 -15.11 14.84 17.02
N TRP A 478 -14.17 13.90 16.85
CA TRP A 478 -12.82 14.17 16.33
C TRP A 478 -12.85 14.96 15.01
N GLU A 479 -13.89 14.81 14.18
CA GLU A 479 -14.06 15.48 12.88
C GLU A 479 -14.00 17.01 13.00
N GLU A 480 -14.34 17.55 14.17
CA GLU A 480 -14.33 18.98 14.50
C GLU A 480 -13.24 19.38 15.51
N LYS A 481 -12.74 18.41 16.28
CA LYS A 481 -11.69 18.61 17.30
C LYS A 481 -10.27 18.52 16.73
N SER A 482 -10.05 17.67 15.73
CA SER A 482 -8.72 17.44 15.18
C SER A 482 -8.16 18.71 14.57
N THR A 483 -6.90 19.00 14.93
CA THR A 483 -6.17 20.16 14.43
C THR A 483 -5.34 19.83 13.20
N TYR A 484 -4.99 18.56 13.00
CA TYR A 484 -4.14 18.06 11.91
C TYR A 484 -2.73 18.70 11.89
N ARG A 485 -2.20 19.07 13.05
CA ARG A 485 -0.97 19.89 13.15
C ARG A 485 0.06 19.37 14.13
N GLU A 486 -0.28 18.37 14.93
CA GLU A 486 0.51 17.92 16.07
C GLU A 486 1.94 17.54 15.66
N LEU A 487 2.10 16.79 14.56
CA LEU A 487 3.42 16.34 14.12
C LEU A 487 4.17 17.39 13.30
N ILE A 488 3.48 18.18 12.48
CA ILE A 488 4.12 19.26 11.69
C ILE A 488 4.55 20.46 12.55
N ASP A 489 3.88 20.73 13.67
CA ASP A 489 4.34 21.75 14.63
C ASP A 489 5.63 21.29 15.35
N MET A 490 5.79 19.99 15.61
CA MET A 490 7.03 19.41 16.16
C MET A 490 8.14 19.22 15.11
N LYS A 491 7.76 18.97 13.85
CA LYS A 491 8.66 18.73 12.71
C LYS A 491 8.23 19.57 11.49
N PRO A 492 8.56 20.87 11.45
CA PRO A 492 8.14 21.76 10.36
C PRO A 492 8.65 21.35 8.96
N GLY A 493 9.63 20.45 8.88
CA GLY A 493 10.11 19.91 7.60
C GLY A 493 9.30 18.73 7.04
N SER A 494 8.21 18.32 7.70
CA SER A 494 7.29 17.27 7.25
C SER A 494 5.93 17.85 6.84
N CYS A 495 5.10 17.02 6.23
CA CYS A 495 3.69 17.31 5.99
C CYS A 495 2.78 16.37 6.79
N GLN A 496 1.53 16.75 6.98
CA GLN A 496 0.50 15.92 7.60
C GLN A 496 -0.75 15.90 6.71
N TRP A 497 -1.56 14.84 6.79
CA TRP A 497 -2.85 14.84 6.12
C TRP A 497 -3.74 15.98 6.61
N GLY A 498 -4.31 16.74 5.69
CA GLY A 498 -5.24 17.84 6.01
C GLY A 498 -6.69 17.38 6.23
N PRO A 499 -7.57 18.27 6.73
CA PRO A 499 -8.92 17.91 7.18
C PRO A 499 -9.90 17.43 6.09
N LEU A 500 -9.60 17.70 4.82
CA LEU A 500 -10.47 17.33 3.68
C LEU A 500 -9.97 16.09 2.92
N ILE A 501 -8.71 15.73 3.11
CA ILE A 501 -8.13 14.50 2.55
C ILE A 501 -8.16 13.37 3.58
N PHE A 502 -8.08 13.69 4.87
CA PHE A 502 -8.31 12.71 5.93
C PHE A 502 -9.78 12.25 5.92
N ALA A 503 -9.97 10.96 6.19
CA ALA A 503 -11.20 10.15 6.29
C ALA A 503 -12.61 10.80 6.19
N HIS A 504 -13.61 10.00 5.77
CA HIS A 504 -15.06 10.30 5.82
C HIS A 504 -15.57 11.54 5.07
N ASN A 505 -14.75 12.16 4.21
CA ASN A 505 -15.19 13.26 3.38
C ASN A 505 -15.88 12.76 2.11
N THR A 506 -17.15 13.10 1.97
CA THR A 506 -18.06 12.59 0.93
C THR A 506 -18.68 13.73 0.10
N PRO A 507 -17.97 14.22 -0.94
CA PRO A 507 -18.46 15.31 -1.80
C PRO A 507 -19.66 14.94 -2.69
N THR A 508 -20.12 13.68 -2.65
CA THR A 508 -21.35 13.21 -3.31
C THR A 508 -22.63 13.74 -2.68
N VAL A 509 -22.60 14.11 -1.39
CA VAL A 509 -23.77 14.59 -0.66
C VAL A 509 -24.02 16.07 -0.97
N LYS A 510 -25.26 16.44 -1.25
CA LYS A 510 -25.71 17.82 -1.48
C LYS A 510 -25.29 18.72 -0.32
N GLY A 511 -24.77 19.91 -0.63
CA GLY A 511 -24.36 20.90 0.37
C GLY A 511 -23.05 20.58 1.12
N PHE A 512 -22.31 19.54 0.71
CA PHE A 512 -21.06 19.13 1.37
C PHE A 512 -20.08 20.30 1.56
N TRP A 513 -19.80 21.07 0.52
CA TRP A 513 -18.82 22.15 0.56
C TRP A 513 -19.23 23.33 1.44
N ASP A 514 -20.53 23.61 1.56
CA ASP A 514 -21.03 24.62 2.49
C ASP A 514 -20.88 24.15 3.95
N ARG A 515 -21.28 22.90 4.24
CA ARG A 515 -21.10 22.29 5.57
C ARG A 515 -19.63 22.25 5.99
N LYS A 516 -18.73 21.93 5.05
CA LYS A 516 -17.28 21.85 5.28
C LYS A 516 -16.56 23.19 5.15
N TRP A 517 -17.27 24.31 5.03
CA TRP A 517 -16.63 25.62 4.82
C TRP A 517 -15.58 25.97 5.88
N ARG A 518 -15.83 25.64 7.14
CA ARG A 518 -14.84 25.85 8.20
C ARG A 518 -13.52 25.14 7.88
N ARG A 519 -13.57 23.86 7.48
CA ARG A 519 -12.39 23.06 7.10
C ARG A 519 -11.74 23.58 5.81
N VAL A 520 -12.54 24.09 4.86
CA VAL A 520 -12.03 24.78 3.66
C VAL A 520 -11.23 26.03 4.04
N CYS A 521 -11.72 26.86 4.96
CA CYS A 521 -10.98 28.02 5.47
C CYS A 521 -9.69 27.61 6.19
N GLU A 522 -9.73 26.55 6.99
CA GLU A 522 -8.54 26.03 7.67
C GLU A 522 -7.47 25.62 6.65
N VAL A 523 -7.84 24.93 5.56
CA VAL A 523 -6.91 24.62 4.47
C VAL A 523 -6.28 25.91 3.94
N ILE A 524 -7.10 26.91 3.60
CA ILE A 524 -6.63 28.16 3.00
C ILE A 524 -5.67 28.97 3.88
N PHE A 525 -5.86 28.97 5.19
CA PHE A 525 -5.09 29.82 6.11
C PHE A 525 -4.03 29.07 6.93
N GLN A 526 -4.05 27.74 6.96
CA GLN A 526 -3.16 26.91 7.79
C GLN A 526 -2.61 25.66 7.07
N GLY A 527 -2.91 25.47 5.77
CA GLY A 527 -2.63 24.23 5.04
C GLY A 527 -1.28 24.13 4.32
N ASP A 528 -0.34 25.07 4.51
CA ASP A 528 0.96 25.08 3.81
C ASP A 528 1.84 23.83 4.05
N HIS A 529 1.61 23.11 5.16
CA HIS A 529 2.25 21.84 5.48
C HIS A 529 1.27 20.66 5.46
N TRP A 530 0.11 20.81 4.81
CA TRP A 530 -0.85 19.72 4.65
C TRP A 530 -0.76 19.05 3.30
N ILE A 531 -1.05 17.75 3.29
CA ILE A 531 -1.53 17.08 2.08
C ILE A 531 -2.97 17.55 1.86
N THR A 532 -3.26 18.06 0.67
CA THR A 532 -4.55 18.66 0.32
C THR A 532 -5.18 17.95 -0.86
N GLY A 533 -6.50 18.08 -0.99
CA GLY A 533 -7.30 17.29 -1.92
C GLY A 533 -8.52 16.70 -1.23
N CYS A 534 -9.26 15.87 -1.95
CA CYS A 534 -10.42 15.16 -1.44
C CYS A 534 -10.55 13.74 -2.02
N GLY A 535 -10.01 13.46 -3.21
CA GLY A 535 -9.98 12.13 -3.81
C GLY A 535 -8.69 11.37 -3.49
N ASN A 536 -8.75 10.48 -2.51
CA ASN A 536 -7.72 9.48 -2.24
C ASN A 536 -8.38 8.10 -2.03
N HIS A 537 -7.56 7.07 -1.87
CA HIS A 537 -8.04 5.70 -1.70
C HIS A 537 -9.04 5.51 -0.53
N ASP A 538 -8.91 6.20 0.60
CA ASP A 538 -9.84 6.09 1.75
C ASP A 538 -11.12 6.85 1.49
N THR A 539 -11.02 8.09 1.01
CA THR A 539 -12.20 8.94 0.83
C THR A 539 -13.10 8.41 -0.27
N VAL A 540 -12.54 7.92 -1.38
CA VAL A 540 -13.31 7.30 -2.47
C VAL A 540 -14.06 6.07 -1.97
N ARG A 541 -13.39 5.17 -1.25
CA ARG A 541 -14.06 4.02 -0.60
C ARG A 541 -15.16 4.51 0.32
N ARG A 542 -14.90 5.53 1.15
CA ARG A 542 -15.93 6.02 2.06
C ARG A 542 -17.12 6.63 1.34
N GLY A 543 -16.95 7.06 0.10
CA GLY A 543 -18.02 7.51 -0.79
C GLY A 543 -19.02 6.42 -1.20
N ASN A 544 -18.60 5.16 -1.29
CA ASN A 544 -19.50 4.03 -1.62
C ASN A 544 -20.15 3.36 -0.39
N GLN A 545 -19.84 3.86 0.82
CA GLN A 545 -20.42 3.38 2.08
C GLN A 545 -21.48 4.35 2.65
N ILE A 546 -22.01 5.23 1.79
CA ILE A 546 -23.11 6.14 2.10
C ILE A 546 -24.42 5.46 1.73
N GLU A 547 -25.45 5.62 2.56
CA GLU A 547 -26.78 5.12 2.24
C GLU A 547 -27.34 5.82 0.98
N ALA A 548 -27.95 5.05 0.09
CA ALA A 548 -28.40 5.56 -1.21
C ALA A 548 -29.60 6.54 -1.12
N ASP A 549 -30.26 6.64 0.03
CA ASP A 549 -31.40 7.53 0.30
C ASP A 549 -31.00 8.87 0.94
N GLU A 550 -29.70 9.09 1.18
CA GLU A 550 -29.15 10.38 1.58
C GLU A 550 -29.47 11.49 0.56
N GLU A 551 -29.32 12.75 0.96
CA GLU A 551 -29.52 13.88 0.05
C GLU A 551 -28.36 13.98 -0.98
N ILE A 552 -28.40 13.15 -2.01
CA ILE A 552 -27.35 13.06 -3.04
C ILE A 552 -27.35 14.28 -3.97
N ASN A 553 -26.16 14.73 -4.37
CA ASN A 553 -25.97 15.80 -5.36
C ASN A 553 -26.15 15.27 -6.80
N TRP A 554 -27.40 15.17 -7.24
CA TRP A 554 -27.76 14.73 -8.58
C TRP A 554 -27.38 15.69 -9.73
N ASN A 555 -26.80 16.86 -9.44
CA ASN A 555 -26.19 17.70 -10.49
C ASN A 555 -24.92 17.06 -11.06
N LEU A 556 -24.26 16.19 -10.28
CA LEU A 556 -23.04 15.53 -10.70
C LEU A 556 -23.30 14.37 -11.65
N GLY A 557 -24.47 13.73 -11.65
CA GLY A 557 -24.69 12.53 -12.46
C GLY A 557 -26.14 12.07 -12.46
N LYS A 558 -26.46 11.11 -13.34
CA LYS A 558 -27.80 10.50 -13.40
C LYS A 558 -27.90 9.18 -12.63
N THR A 559 -26.76 8.62 -12.27
CA THR A 559 -26.59 7.37 -11.54
C THR A 559 -25.62 7.60 -10.38
N LEU A 560 -25.68 6.76 -9.35
CA LEU A 560 -24.76 6.85 -8.20
C LEU A 560 -23.29 6.73 -8.63
N PRO A 561 -22.88 5.83 -9.54
CA PRO A 561 -21.49 5.78 -10.04
C PRO A 561 -21.05 7.06 -10.73
N GLN A 562 -21.89 7.67 -11.57
CA GLN A 562 -21.56 8.95 -12.19
C GLN A 562 -21.39 10.08 -11.16
N VAL A 563 -22.24 10.11 -10.14
CA VAL A 563 -22.13 11.09 -9.05
C VAL A 563 -20.83 10.89 -8.28
N LEU A 564 -20.51 9.65 -7.90
CA LEU A 564 -19.30 9.31 -7.17
C LEU A 564 -18.03 9.72 -7.93
N HIS A 565 -17.88 9.23 -9.16
CA HIS A 565 -16.67 9.47 -9.96
C HIS A 565 -16.47 10.96 -10.23
N ARG A 566 -17.53 11.70 -10.55
CA ARG A 566 -17.44 13.16 -10.78
C ARG A 566 -17.30 13.97 -9.50
N ALA A 567 -17.69 13.45 -8.33
CA ALA A 567 -17.45 14.13 -7.06
C ALA A 567 -15.96 14.08 -6.67
N TYR A 568 -15.31 12.93 -6.85
CA TYR A 568 -13.90 12.74 -6.49
C TYR A 568 -12.91 13.14 -7.60
N ASN A 569 -13.36 13.18 -8.87
CA ASN A 569 -12.63 13.77 -10.00
C ASN A 569 -13.34 15.03 -10.52
N ASN A 570 -13.67 15.95 -9.60
CA ASN A 570 -14.41 17.16 -9.93
C ASN A 570 -13.48 18.28 -10.46
N PRO A 571 -13.67 18.80 -11.68
CA PRO A 571 -12.79 19.82 -12.24
C PRO A 571 -12.73 21.12 -11.43
N ALA A 572 -13.84 21.58 -10.84
CA ALA A 572 -13.86 22.78 -9.99
C ALA A 572 -13.09 22.56 -8.68
N THR A 573 -13.24 21.39 -8.05
CA THR A 573 -12.45 21.02 -6.86
C THR A 573 -10.96 20.95 -7.17
N LEU A 574 -10.56 20.29 -8.27
CA LEU A 574 -9.16 20.22 -8.69
C LEU A 574 -8.59 21.60 -9.02
N LEU A 575 -9.39 22.48 -9.62
CA LEU A 575 -9.01 23.85 -9.94
C LEU A 575 -8.75 24.67 -8.66
N TRP A 576 -9.60 24.51 -7.63
CA TRP A 576 -9.37 25.09 -6.31
C TRP A 576 -8.10 24.52 -5.65
N VAL A 577 -7.95 23.19 -5.61
CA VAL A 577 -6.84 22.51 -4.92
C VAL A 577 -5.49 22.82 -5.59
N HIS A 578 -5.33 22.57 -6.89
CA HIS A 578 -4.05 22.76 -7.57
C HIS A 578 -3.78 24.24 -7.90
N GLY A 579 -4.81 24.98 -8.29
CA GLY A 579 -4.68 26.32 -8.83
C GLY A 579 -4.71 27.45 -7.81
N PHE A 580 -5.15 27.18 -6.57
CA PHE A 580 -5.39 28.24 -5.59
C PHE A 580 -5.00 27.88 -4.15
N SER A 581 -5.18 26.65 -3.70
CA SER A 581 -4.99 26.25 -2.30
C SER A 581 -3.53 26.02 -1.90
N PRO A 582 -3.17 26.31 -0.62
CA PRO A 582 -1.88 25.93 -0.02
C PRO A 582 -1.70 24.42 0.11
N GLY A 583 -0.50 24.02 0.53
CA GLY A 583 -0.15 22.63 0.82
C GLY A 583 0.30 21.85 -0.40
N LEU A 584 0.15 20.53 -0.33
CA LEU A 584 0.58 19.57 -1.35
C LEU A 584 -0.61 18.75 -1.86
N PRO A 585 -1.14 19.06 -3.05
CA PRO A 585 -2.18 18.29 -3.69
C PRO A 585 -1.76 16.83 -3.90
N MET A 586 -2.65 15.92 -3.51
CA MET A 586 -2.58 14.51 -3.80
C MET A 586 -3.82 14.08 -4.59
N ASP A 587 -3.56 13.45 -5.73
CA ASP A 587 -4.57 12.78 -6.54
C ASP A 587 -4.47 11.27 -6.36
N PHE A 588 -5.55 10.55 -6.64
CA PHE A 588 -5.55 9.09 -6.70
C PHE A 588 -5.84 8.61 -8.12
N LEU A 589 -5.02 7.67 -8.62
CA LEU A 589 -5.09 7.23 -10.00
C LEU A 589 -6.47 6.68 -10.37
N ASN A 590 -7.06 5.80 -9.57
CA ASN A 590 -8.38 5.23 -9.85
C ASN A 590 -9.46 6.33 -9.91
N ALA A 591 -9.40 7.32 -9.01
CA ALA A 591 -10.31 8.47 -9.04
C ALA A 591 -10.15 9.29 -10.34
N ASN A 592 -8.90 9.57 -10.74
CA ASN A 592 -8.61 10.33 -11.97
C ASN A 592 -9.08 9.60 -13.25
N VAL A 593 -9.05 8.27 -13.24
CA VAL A 593 -9.52 7.44 -14.36
C VAL A 593 -11.05 7.28 -14.33
N GLY A 594 -11.68 7.40 -13.15
CA GLY A 594 -13.10 7.05 -12.97
C GLY A 594 -13.29 5.52 -12.92
N THR A 595 -12.31 4.81 -12.37
CA THR A 595 -12.34 3.36 -12.21
C THR A 595 -13.01 3.00 -10.88
N PRO A 596 -13.86 1.95 -10.84
CA PRO A 596 -14.37 1.38 -9.61
C PRO A 596 -13.31 1.23 -8.51
N TRP A 597 -13.71 1.44 -7.26
CA TRP A 597 -12.80 1.32 -6.13
C TRP A 597 -13.48 0.75 -4.88
N GLY A 598 -12.83 -0.21 -4.21
CA GLY A 598 -13.36 -0.87 -3.01
C GLY A 598 -12.28 -1.65 -2.25
N PHE A 599 -12.60 -2.08 -1.03
CA PHE A 599 -11.65 -2.79 -0.14
C PHE A 599 -11.69 -4.30 -0.36
N PHE A 600 -11.03 -4.77 -1.42
CA PHE A 600 -11.01 -6.18 -1.78
C PHE A 600 -9.76 -6.89 -1.30
N ARG A 601 -9.95 -8.08 -0.70
CA ARG A 601 -8.88 -8.94 -0.22
C ARG A 601 -9.23 -10.42 -0.35
N ASN A 602 -8.30 -11.19 -0.90
CA ASN A 602 -8.47 -12.63 -1.13
C ASN A 602 -7.80 -13.50 -0.05
N THR A 603 -7.53 -12.90 1.12
CA THR A 603 -6.78 -13.51 2.22
C THR A 603 -7.65 -14.02 3.37
N ASP A 604 -8.91 -13.58 3.44
CA ASP A 604 -9.77 -13.80 4.59
C ASP A 604 -10.66 -15.02 4.46
N ASP A 605 -10.21 -16.15 5.00
CA ASP A 605 -11.06 -17.34 5.15
C ASP A 605 -12.15 -17.12 6.22
N ARG A 606 -11.79 -16.48 7.34
CA ARG A 606 -12.65 -16.32 8.51
C ARG A 606 -13.64 -15.18 8.38
N TYR A 607 -13.17 -14.02 7.91
CA TYR A 607 -13.96 -12.79 7.88
C TYR A 607 -14.42 -12.39 6.48
N GLY A 608 -14.11 -13.17 5.44
CA GLY A 608 -14.41 -12.81 4.05
C GLY A 608 -15.88 -12.44 3.83
N VAL A 609 -16.81 -13.25 4.36
CA VAL A 609 -18.27 -13.00 4.26
C VAL A 609 -18.68 -11.71 4.95
N LYS A 610 -18.09 -11.40 6.12
CA LYS A 610 -18.30 -10.14 6.84
C LYS A 610 -17.83 -8.95 6.01
N VAL A 611 -16.65 -9.03 5.40
CA VAL A 611 -16.12 -7.93 4.58
C VAL A 611 -17.04 -7.67 3.39
N VAL A 612 -17.58 -8.71 2.73
CA VAL A 612 -18.59 -8.52 1.67
C VAL A 612 -19.80 -7.74 2.18
N SER A 613 -20.31 -8.06 3.38
CA SER A 613 -21.46 -7.34 3.94
C SER A 613 -21.17 -5.86 4.23
N GLU A 614 -19.92 -5.52 4.55
CA GLU A 614 -19.48 -4.15 4.81
C GLU A 614 -19.17 -3.37 3.51
N GLU A 615 -18.89 -4.07 2.42
CA GLU A 615 -18.55 -3.50 1.10
C GLU A 615 -19.70 -3.61 0.09
N VAL A 616 -20.91 -4.02 0.50
CA VAL A 616 -22.06 -4.19 -0.42
C VAL A 616 -22.43 -2.93 -1.20
N GLY A 617 -22.19 -1.75 -0.61
CA GLY A 617 -22.41 -0.46 -1.27
C GLY A 617 -21.58 -0.26 -2.54
N PHE A 618 -20.48 -0.99 -2.71
CA PHE A 618 -19.71 -1.04 -3.96
C PHE A 618 -20.58 -1.38 -5.16
N ILE A 619 -21.54 -2.31 -5.01
CA ILE A 619 -22.41 -2.74 -6.12
C ILE A 619 -23.19 -1.54 -6.66
N ASP A 620 -23.78 -0.71 -5.78
CA ASP A 620 -24.64 0.40 -6.20
C ASP A 620 -23.87 1.66 -6.62
N TRP A 621 -22.77 1.92 -5.93
CA TRP A 621 -22.01 3.16 -6.08
C TRP A 621 -20.90 3.08 -7.11
N GLU A 622 -20.44 1.89 -7.50
CA GLU A 622 -19.30 1.74 -8.42
C GLU A 622 -19.65 0.95 -9.69
N ILE A 623 -20.67 0.09 -9.65
CA ILE A 623 -21.00 -0.81 -10.76
C ILE A 623 -22.28 -0.38 -11.46
N GLU A 624 -22.18 -0.02 -12.74
CA GLU A 624 -23.35 0.17 -13.58
C GLU A 624 -23.91 -1.19 -14.03
N PRO A 625 -25.25 -1.36 -14.16
CA PRO A 625 -25.84 -2.60 -14.68
C PRO A 625 -25.27 -3.01 -16.05
N ALA A 626 -24.95 -2.03 -16.89
CA ALA A 626 -24.34 -2.26 -18.20
C ALA A 626 -22.91 -2.83 -18.09
N MET A 627 -22.12 -2.40 -17.09
CA MET A 627 -20.79 -2.98 -16.82
C MET A 627 -20.94 -4.44 -16.39
N TYR A 628 -21.90 -4.74 -15.52
CA TYR A 628 -22.15 -6.12 -15.09
C TYR A 628 -22.57 -7.04 -16.24
N SER A 629 -23.27 -6.52 -17.25
CA SER A 629 -23.68 -7.32 -18.42
C SER A 629 -22.52 -7.71 -19.36
N GLU A 630 -21.32 -7.13 -19.22
CA GLU A 630 -20.16 -7.49 -20.03
C GLU A 630 -19.72 -8.94 -19.78
N SER A 631 -19.37 -9.70 -20.82
CA SER A 631 -19.11 -11.14 -20.68
C SER A 631 -17.91 -11.49 -19.79
N ASP A 632 -16.96 -10.58 -19.68
CA ASP A 632 -15.71 -10.70 -18.94
C ASP A 632 -15.72 -9.95 -17.60
N ALA A 633 -16.82 -9.25 -17.27
CA ALA A 633 -17.04 -8.68 -15.94
C ALA A 633 -17.65 -9.72 -14.99
N PHE A 634 -17.18 -9.77 -13.74
CA PHE A 634 -17.64 -10.70 -12.70
C PHE A 634 -17.74 -12.19 -13.11
N PRO A 635 -16.72 -12.77 -13.77
CA PRO A 635 -16.81 -14.13 -14.30
C PRO A 635 -17.00 -15.21 -13.21
N GLN A 636 -16.49 -14.99 -12.00
CA GLN A 636 -16.55 -15.99 -10.93
C GLN A 636 -17.93 -16.02 -10.27
N LEU A 637 -18.52 -14.85 -10.01
CA LEU A 637 -19.90 -14.74 -9.53
C LEU A 637 -20.89 -15.27 -10.57
N LYS A 638 -20.69 -14.97 -11.86
CA LYS A 638 -21.50 -15.54 -12.95
C LYS A 638 -21.40 -17.06 -13.01
N ALA A 639 -20.21 -17.62 -12.79
CA ALA A 639 -20.03 -19.07 -12.70
C ALA A 639 -20.73 -19.71 -11.48
N LEU A 640 -21.06 -18.92 -10.43
CA LEU A 640 -21.91 -19.35 -9.32
C LEU A 640 -23.41 -19.22 -9.63
N GLY A 641 -23.77 -18.63 -10.76
CA GLY A 641 -25.15 -18.48 -11.24
C GLY A 641 -25.76 -17.10 -11.04
N PHE A 642 -24.98 -16.11 -10.59
CA PHE A 642 -25.40 -14.69 -10.60
C PHE A 642 -25.20 -14.13 -12.01
N GLU A 643 -26.13 -14.38 -12.93
CA GLU A 643 -26.01 -13.96 -14.33
C GLU A 643 -26.47 -12.50 -14.54
N GLU A 644 -27.39 -12.03 -13.71
CA GLU A 644 -28.00 -10.70 -13.79
C GLU A 644 -27.60 -9.80 -12.61
N TYR A 645 -27.46 -8.49 -12.85
CA TYR A 645 -27.03 -7.50 -11.85
C TYR A 645 -27.92 -7.52 -10.60
N ASP A 646 -29.25 -7.53 -10.78
CA ASP A 646 -30.19 -7.52 -9.66
C ASP A 646 -30.12 -8.80 -8.81
N GLN A 647 -29.73 -9.95 -9.39
CA GLN A 647 -29.54 -11.18 -8.62
C GLN A 647 -28.38 -11.03 -7.63
N LEU A 648 -27.25 -10.49 -8.08
CA LEU A 648 -26.09 -10.24 -7.22
C LEU A 648 -26.43 -9.19 -6.15
N ARG A 649 -26.99 -8.05 -6.58
CA ARG A 649 -27.33 -6.94 -5.68
C ARG A 649 -28.25 -7.40 -4.56
N ASN A 650 -29.39 -8.00 -4.92
CA ASN A 650 -30.40 -8.39 -3.94
C ASN A 650 -29.87 -9.46 -2.97
N PHE A 651 -29.08 -10.43 -3.46
CA PHE A 651 -28.46 -11.42 -2.58
C PHE A 651 -27.44 -10.80 -1.62
N ALA A 652 -26.58 -9.90 -2.10
CA ALA A 652 -25.57 -9.27 -1.25
C ALA A 652 -26.20 -8.43 -0.12
N TYR A 653 -27.29 -7.72 -0.40
CA TYR A 653 -28.06 -6.99 0.62
C TYR A 653 -28.77 -7.93 1.60
N ALA A 654 -29.40 -8.98 1.10
CA ALA A 654 -30.04 -9.96 1.98
C ALA A 654 -29.03 -10.70 2.86
N LEU A 655 -27.82 -10.98 2.35
CA LEU A 655 -26.70 -11.51 3.12
C LEU A 655 -26.25 -10.51 4.19
N ARG A 656 -26.12 -9.22 3.88
CA ARG A 656 -25.80 -8.19 4.88
C ARG A 656 -26.81 -8.18 6.02
N ASP A 657 -28.11 -8.17 5.69
CA ASP A 657 -29.16 -8.12 6.70
C ASP A 657 -29.14 -9.38 7.58
N ALA A 658 -28.93 -10.57 6.98
CA ALA A 658 -28.77 -11.81 7.73
C ALA A 658 -27.52 -11.81 8.64
N MET A 659 -26.39 -11.26 8.18
CA MET A 659 -25.16 -11.15 8.97
C MET A 659 -25.36 -10.24 10.21
N VAL A 660 -26.12 -9.16 10.06
CA VAL A 660 -26.44 -8.23 11.17
C VAL A 660 -27.35 -8.90 12.21
N GLU A 661 -28.40 -9.59 11.77
CA GLU A 661 -29.36 -10.25 12.68
C GLU A 661 -28.74 -11.41 13.47
N THR A 662 -27.73 -12.09 12.91
CA THR A 662 -27.10 -13.27 13.51
C THR A 662 -25.85 -12.97 14.33
N ASP A 663 -25.47 -11.70 14.50
CA ASP A 663 -24.22 -11.28 15.13
C ASP A 663 -22.99 -12.02 14.53
N TYR A 664 -22.97 -12.15 13.21
CA TYR A 664 -21.89 -12.76 12.42
C TYR A 664 -21.66 -14.28 12.61
N ASP A 665 -22.67 -15.03 13.08
CA ASP A 665 -22.64 -16.50 13.12
C ASP A 665 -22.91 -17.09 11.72
N LEU A 666 -21.88 -17.56 11.02
CA LEU A 666 -21.99 -18.06 9.64
C LEU A 666 -22.88 -19.31 9.54
N GLU A 667 -22.87 -20.17 10.54
CA GLU A 667 -23.76 -21.33 10.60
C GLU A 667 -25.23 -20.90 10.71
N ALA A 668 -25.52 -19.90 11.55
CA ALA A 668 -26.86 -19.31 11.65
C ALA A 668 -27.27 -18.62 10.35
N VAL A 669 -26.37 -17.87 9.71
CA VAL A 669 -26.63 -17.22 8.40
C VAL A 669 -26.96 -18.24 7.33
N ALA A 670 -26.18 -19.33 7.24
CA ALA A 670 -26.44 -20.40 6.29
C ALA A 670 -27.81 -21.07 6.54
N GLN A 671 -28.17 -21.29 7.81
CA GLN A 671 -29.48 -21.83 8.19
C GLN A 671 -30.62 -20.89 7.83
N ILE A 672 -30.53 -19.60 8.14
CA ILE A 672 -31.53 -18.59 7.79
C ILE A 672 -31.70 -18.50 6.27
N CYS A 673 -30.59 -18.49 5.52
CA CYS A 673 -30.64 -18.47 4.06
C CYS A 673 -31.31 -19.73 3.50
N GLN A 674 -30.94 -20.94 3.96
CA GLN A 674 -31.62 -22.17 3.56
C GLN A 674 -33.11 -22.16 3.91
N HIS A 675 -33.44 -21.60 5.07
CA HIS A 675 -34.80 -21.55 5.59
C HIS A 675 -35.71 -20.63 4.78
N CYS A 676 -35.22 -19.42 4.48
CA CYS A 676 -35.97 -18.41 3.74
C CYS A 676 -36.02 -18.67 2.22
N LEU A 677 -35.06 -19.41 1.67
CA LEU A 677 -34.94 -19.70 0.23
C LEU A 677 -35.36 -21.13 -0.14
N GLY A 678 -35.81 -21.93 0.82
CA GLY A 678 -36.22 -23.33 0.63
C GLY A 678 -37.71 -23.50 0.27
N ASP A 679 -38.03 -24.60 -0.42
CA ASP A 679 -39.40 -24.98 -0.86
C ASP A 679 -40.29 -25.57 0.28
N GLU A 680 -39.97 -25.36 1.56
CA GLU A 680 -40.75 -25.92 2.66
C GLU A 680 -41.98 -25.05 3.00
N ASP A 681 -43.15 -25.49 2.53
CA ASP A 681 -44.45 -24.85 2.78
C ASP A 681 -44.73 -24.60 4.27
N GLY A 682 -44.89 -23.32 4.64
CA GLY A 682 -45.53 -22.90 5.89
C GLY A 682 -44.61 -22.36 6.98
N ILE A 683 -43.37 -21.97 6.66
CA ILE A 683 -42.47 -21.35 7.65
C ILE A 683 -42.24 -19.87 7.34
N THR A 684 -42.33 -19.03 8.39
CA THR A 684 -42.18 -17.57 8.28
C THR A 684 -40.70 -17.22 8.22
N CYS A 685 -40.26 -16.57 7.14
CA CYS A 685 -38.88 -16.10 7.02
C CYS A 685 -38.57 -14.99 8.04
N GLU A 686 -37.39 -15.07 8.67
CA GLU A 686 -36.93 -14.11 9.68
C GLU A 686 -36.35 -12.84 9.05
N VAL A 687 -35.91 -12.91 7.79
CA VAL A 687 -35.35 -11.79 7.01
C VAL A 687 -36.18 -11.60 5.73
N PRO A 688 -37.20 -10.72 5.72
CA PRO A 688 -38.14 -10.58 4.61
C PRO A 688 -37.48 -10.39 3.23
N ALA A 689 -36.31 -9.74 3.17
CA ALA A 689 -35.53 -9.56 1.93
C ALA A 689 -35.09 -10.88 1.28
N LEU A 690 -34.90 -11.96 2.06
CA LEU A 690 -34.60 -13.29 1.54
C LEU A 690 -35.83 -13.99 0.98
N GLU A 691 -37.03 -13.73 1.52
CA GLU A 691 -38.28 -14.32 1.02
C GLU A 691 -38.65 -13.75 -0.36
N GLU A 692 -38.39 -12.46 -0.57
CA GLU A 692 -38.59 -11.78 -1.86
C GLU A 692 -37.68 -12.32 -2.98
N LEU A 693 -36.60 -13.00 -2.62
CA LEU A 693 -35.72 -13.64 -3.58
C LEU A 693 -36.29 -14.94 -4.15
N ASN A 694 -37.30 -15.59 -3.54
CA ASN A 694 -37.79 -16.95 -3.88
C ASN A 694 -38.55 -17.04 -5.24
N GLU A 695 -37.89 -16.64 -6.34
CA GLU A 695 -38.36 -16.77 -7.72
C GLU A 695 -37.79 -18.02 -8.42
N PRO A 696 -38.48 -18.60 -9.42
CA PRO A 696 -37.99 -19.79 -10.15
C PRO A 696 -36.65 -19.63 -10.88
N SER A 697 -36.17 -18.39 -11.03
CA SER A 697 -34.91 -17.99 -11.66
C SER A 697 -33.71 -18.00 -10.71
N LEU A 698 -33.88 -18.48 -9.47
CA LEU A 698 -32.85 -18.49 -8.44
C LEU A 698 -31.58 -19.24 -8.87
N PRO A 699 -30.37 -18.70 -8.62
CA PRO A 699 -29.13 -19.45 -8.82
C PRO A 699 -29.21 -20.76 -8.02
N HIS A 700 -28.95 -21.92 -8.65
CA HIS A 700 -28.89 -23.24 -8.00
C HIS A 700 -28.00 -23.25 -6.74
N PHE A 701 -27.03 -22.33 -6.70
CA PHE A 701 -26.19 -22.01 -5.56
C PHE A 701 -26.97 -21.72 -4.26
N LEU A 702 -28.07 -20.95 -4.33
CA LEU A 702 -28.84 -20.49 -3.17
C LEU A 702 -29.64 -21.62 -2.49
N ALA A 703 -30.20 -22.55 -3.28
CA ALA A 703 -31.00 -23.67 -2.77
C ALA A 703 -30.20 -24.68 -1.91
N THR A 704 -28.87 -24.56 -1.90
CA THR A 704 -27.98 -25.51 -1.21
C THR A 704 -26.91 -24.79 -0.39
N LEU A 705 -27.18 -23.54 0.02
CA LEU A 705 -26.20 -22.66 0.65
C LEU A 705 -25.66 -23.24 1.96
N ASP A 706 -24.35 -23.27 2.13
CA ASP A 706 -23.68 -23.69 3.36
C ASP A 706 -22.49 -22.74 3.62
N VAL A 707 -21.82 -22.89 4.77
CA VAL A 707 -20.65 -22.05 5.12
C VAL A 707 -19.56 -22.11 4.04
N PRO A 708 -19.15 -23.28 3.50
CA PRO A 708 -18.21 -23.34 2.38
C PRO A 708 -18.64 -22.56 1.14
N LYS A 709 -19.93 -22.59 0.77
CA LYS A 709 -20.47 -21.82 -0.36
C LYS A 709 -20.48 -20.32 -0.07
N LEU A 710 -20.85 -19.90 1.14
CA LEU A 710 -20.76 -18.50 1.56
C LEU A 710 -19.31 -17.99 1.43
N LYS A 711 -18.33 -18.76 1.92
CA LYS A 711 -16.89 -18.44 1.75
C LYS A 711 -16.49 -18.38 0.28
N LYS A 712 -16.99 -19.31 -0.56
CA LYS A 712 -16.73 -19.30 -2.01
C LYS A 712 -17.33 -18.08 -2.71
N PHE A 713 -18.55 -17.68 -2.35
CA PHE A 713 -19.16 -16.45 -2.84
C PHE A 713 -18.34 -15.23 -2.42
N ALA A 714 -17.91 -15.17 -1.15
CA ALA A 714 -17.10 -14.06 -0.67
C ALA A 714 -15.77 -13.95 -1.42
N MET A 715 -15.07 -15.07 -1.65
CA MET A 715 -13.86 -15.09 -2.46
C MET A 715 -14.12 -14.58 -3.88
N ALA A 716 -15.18 -15.07 -4.54
CA ALA A 716 -15.55 -14.64 -5.89
C ALA A 716 -15.89 -13.14 -5.95
N PHE A 717 -16.59 -12.61 -4.94
CA PHE A 717 -16.90 -11.18 -4.84
C PHE A 717 -15.64 -10.33 -4.71
N MET A 718 -14.68 -10.75 -3.88
CA MET A 718 -13.41 -10.03 -3.69
C MET A 718 -12.57 -10.02 -4.96
N GLU A 719 -12.40 -11.18 -5.59
CA GLU A 719 -11.59 -11.33 -6.81
C GLU A 719 -12.19 -10.58 -8.01
N ASP A 720 -13.50 -10.77 -8.26
CA ASP A 720 -14.18 -10.08 -9.34
C ASP A 720 -14.26 -8.55 -9.09
N GLY A 721 -14.52 -8.13 -7.85
CA GLY A 721 -14.54 -6.71 -7.47
C GLY A 721 -13.17 -6.04 -7.63
N HIS A 722 -12.09 -6.73 -7.22
CA HIS A 722 -10.72 -6.25 -7.41
C HIS A 722 -10.36 -6.13 -8.90
N ASP A 723 -10.78 -7.08 -9.75
CA ASP A 723 -10.54 -7.00 -11.20
C ASP A 723 -11.20 -5.75 -11.82
N MET A 724 -12.43 -5.44 -11.41
CA MET A 724 -13.12 -4.20 -11.83
C MET A 724 -12.40 -2.93 -11.35
N CYS A 725 -11.55 -3.00 -10.32
CA CYS A 725 -10.73 -1.87 -9.90
C CYS A 725 -9.50 -1.64 -10.78
N ASN A 726 -9.20 -2.51 -11.76
CA ASN A 726 -8.04 -2.34 -12.63
C ASN A 726 -8.25 -1.22 -13.65
N VAL A 727 -7.42 -0.18 -13.57
CA VAL A 727 -7.54 1.02 -14.43
C VAL A 727 -7.41 0.69 -15.91
N ALA A 728 -6.68 -0.39 -16.26
CA ALA A 728 -6.47 -0.81 -17.64
C ALA A 728 -7.77 -1.10 -18.40
N ARG A 729 -8.85 -1.47 -17.70
CA ARG A 729 -10.17 -1.70 -18.30
C ARG A 729 -10.82 -0.42 -18.84
N TYR A 730 -10.37 0.76 -18.38
CA TYR A 730 -11.04 2.05 -18.61
C TYR A 730 -10.19 3.08 -19.36
N LEU A 731 -8.87 2.84 -19.51
CA LEU A 731 -7.94 3.82 -20.08
C LEU A 731 -8.28 4.23 -21.53
N GLU A 732 -8.91 3.36 -22.31
CA GLU A 732 -9.25 3.64 -23.72
C GLU A 732 -10.44 4.59 -23.86
N ASP A 733 -11.34 4.65 -22.86
CA ASP A 733 -12.59 5.41 -22.88
C ASP A 733 -12.50 6.77 -22.17
N LEU A 734 -11.29 7.17 -21.74
CA LEU A 734 -11.07 8.43 -21.04
C LEU A 734 -11.46 9.65 -21.88
N ASP A 735 -12.17 10.59 -21.26
CA ASP A 735 -12.41 11.91 -21.85
C ASP A 735 -11.12 12.72 -21.92
N GLY A 736 -10.62 12.88 -23.15
CA GLY A 736 -9.38 13.62 -23.40
C GLY A 736 -9.42 15.08 -22.92
N ALA A 737 -10.59 15.73 -22.85
CA ALA A 737 -10.67 17.10 -22.32
C ALA A 737 -10.37 17.14 -20.81
N THR A 738 -10.90 16.18 -20.05
CA THR A 738 -10.69 16.03 -18.61
C THR A 738 -9.25 15.65 -18.28
N SER A 739 -8.69 14.63 -18.93
CA SER A 739 -7.29 14.22 -18.71
C SER A 739 -6.31 15.34 -19.02
N HIS A 740 -6.54 16.06 -20.14
CA HIS A 740 -5.69 17.18 -20.53
C HIS A 740 -5.79 18.34 -19.55
N PHE A 741 -7.00 18.66 -19.09
CA PHE A 741 -7.21 19.69 -18.08
C PHE A 741 -6.44 19.38 -16.78
N GLY A 742 -6.50 18.13 -16.29
CA GLY A 742 -5.74 17.69 -15.12
C GLY A 742 -4.23 17.90 -15.29
N LEU A 743 -3.67 17.49 -16.43
CA LEU A 743 -2.25 17.72 -16.74
C LEU A 743 -1.90 19.21 -16.74
N ARG A 744 -2.76 20.04 -17.35
CA ARG A 744 -2.56 21.50 -17.40
C ARG A 744 -2.62 22.15 -16.02
N LEU A 745 -3.48 21.69 -15.12
CA LEU A 745 -3.53 22.15 -13.73
C LEU A 745 -2.25 21.84 -12.98
N ARG A 746 -1.75 20.60 -13.08
CA ARG A 746 -0.50 20.21 -12.42
C ARG A 746 0.69 21.03 -12.91
N GLN A 747 0.79 21.24 -14.24
CA GLN A 747 1.79 22.13 -14.83
C GLN A 747 1.63 23.59 -14.39
N PHE A 748 0.39 24.07 -14.22
CA PHE A 748 0.12 25.41 -13.71
C PHE A 748 0.66 25.58 -12.30
N ARG A 749 0.43 24.58 -11.42
CA ARG A 749 0.95 24.58 -10.05
C ARG A 749 2.47 24.50 -9.98
N THR A 750 3.11 23.62 -10.74
CA THR A 750 4.57 23.48 -10.77
C THR A 750 5.28 24.78 -11.17
N ARG A 751 4.66 25.59 -12.03
CA ARG A 751 5.20 26.91 -12.43
C ARG A 751 5.01 28.00 -11.37
N ARG A 752 4.27 27.72 -10.30
CA ARG A 752 3.87 28.66 -9.26
C ARG A 752 4.03 28.03 -7.87
N PRO A 753 5.27 27.72 -7.47
CA PRO A 753 5.53 27.05 -6.20
C PRO A 753 5.01 27.83 -4.99
N TRP A 754 4.90 29.16 -5.08
CA TRP A 754 4.33 30.03 -4.05
C TRP A 754 2.88 29.68 -3.69
N LEU A 755 2.14 28.99 -4.57
CA LEU A 755 0.79 28.50 -4.28
C LEU A 755 0.76 27.56 -3.08
N ARG A 756 1.88 26.94 -2.70
CA ARG A 756 1.96 26.10 -1.49
C ARG A 756 1.75 26.89 -0.19
N GLU A 757 2.04 28.18 -0.18
CA GLU A 757 2.06 29.00 1.04
C GLU A 757 0.63 29.38 1.48
N ASN A 758 0.40 29.63 2.76
CA ASN A 758 -0.90 30.08 3.25
C ASN A 758 -1.27 31.46 2.68
N LEU A 759 -2.58 31.74 2.57
CA LEU A 759 -3.03 33.08 2.21
C LEU A 759 -2.62 34.12 3.27
N THR A 760 -2.29 35.31 2.78
CA THR A 760 -1.83 36.45 3.57
C THR A 760 -2.89 37.56 3.61
N GLY A 761 -2.65 38.64 4.37
CA GLY A 761 -3.60 39.76 4.48
C GLY A 761 -3.85 40.56 3.19
N ARG A 762 -3.15 40.25 2.08
CA ARG A 762 -3.40 40.83 0.76
C ARG A 762 -4.38 40.00 -0.07
N ASP A 763 -4.55 38.74 0.29
CA ASP A 763 -5.37 37.79 -0.43
C ASP A 763 -6.83 37.86 0.04
N ARG A 764 -7.74 37.35 -0.79
CA ARG A 764 -9.16 37.25 -0.47
C ARG A 764 -9.65 35.87 -0.88
N PHE A 765 -10.40 35.23 0.00
CA PHE A 765 -11.08 33.99 -0.31
C PHE A 765 -12.38 33.93 0.46
N ASN A 766 -13.49 33.64 -0.24
CA ASN A 766 -14.80 33.55 0.36
C ASN A 766 -15.71 32.67 -0.49
N ARG A 767 -16.92 32.41 0.01
CA ARG A 767 -17.97 31.73 -0.74
C ARG A 767 -19.24 32.57 -0.84
N ILE A 768 -19.99 32.34 -1.90
CA ILE A 768 -21.42 32.64 -1.95
C ILE A 768 -22.12 31.31 -1.70
N SER A 769 -23.00 31.26 -0.71
CA SER A 769 -23.82 30.09 -0.46
C SER A 769 -25.25 30.49 -0.13
N ASP A 770 -26.19 29.79 -0.75
CA ASP A 770 -27.62 29.80 -0.43
C ASP A 770 -28.12 28.34 -0.38
N ASP A 771 -29.41 28.12 -0.13
CA ASP A 771 -30.00 26.77 -0.02
C ASP A 771 -29.90 25.94 -1.33
N GLN A 772 -29.57 26.58 -2.46
CA GLN A 772 -29.54 25.98 -3.78
C GLN A 772 -28.14 25.76 -4.33
N ARG A 773 -27.14 26.53 -3.90
CA ARG A 773 -25.79 26.49 -4.49
C ARG A 773 -24.66 26.99 -3.60
N THR A 774 -23.44 26.63 -3.97
CA THR A 774 -22.20 27.07 -3.33
C THR A 774 -21.14 27.42 -4.39
N ILE A 775 -20.65 28.66 -4.38
CA ILE A 775 -19.59 29.17 -5.26
C ILE A 775 -18.40 29.61 -4.42
N PHE A 776 -17.21 29.11 -4.72
CA PHE A 776 -15.96 29.62 -4.18
C PHE A 776 -15.39 30.69 -5.10
N TYR A 777 -14.91 31.77 -4.50
CA TYR A 777 -14.20 32.81 -5.23
C TYR A 777 -13.06 33.37 -4.40
N GLY A 778 -11.99 33.77 -5.08
CA GLY A 778 -10.83 34.31 -4.40
C GLY A 778 -9.90 35.08 -5.33
N TYR A 779 -9.06 35.89 -4.72
CA TYR A 779 -7.98 36.63 -5.35
C TYR A 779 -6.73 36.37 -4.52
N ARG A 780 -5.63 35.99 -5.18
CA ARG A 780 -4.38 35.62 -4.52
C ARG A 780 -3.20 36.23 -5.26
N THR A 781 -2.21 36.69 -4.50
CA THR A 781 -1.00 37.33 -4.99
C THR A 781 0.23 36.56 -4.54
N ASP A 782 1.26 36.48 -5.38
CA ASP A 782 2.58 36.00 -4.99
C ASP A 782 3.14 36.84 -3.81
N PRO A 783 3.38 36.24 -2.63
CA PRO A 783 3.87 36.98 -1.47
C PRO A 783 5.31 37.50 -1.66
N ASN A 784 6.10 36.88 -2.54
CA ASN A 784 7.52 37.14 -2.72
C ASN A 784 7.89 37.24 -4.22
N PRO A 785 7.39 38.26 -4.93
CA PRO A 785 7.56 38.32 -6.37
C PRO A 785 9.01 38.59 -6.76
N GLU A 786 9.53 37.84 -7.76
CA GLU A 786 10.91 37.98 -8.24
C GLU A 786 11.18 39.36 -8.86
N ASP A 787 10.18 39.92 -9.54
CA ASP A 787 10.16 41.26 -10.10
C ASP A 787 9.10 42.11 -9.39
N ASN A 788 9.17 43.45 -9.44
CA ASN A 788 8.20 44.36 -8.78
C ASN A 788 6.74 44.25 -9.31
N THR A 789 6.43 43.25 -10.13
CA THR A 789 5.10 42.89 -10.61
C THR A 789 4.76 41.48 -10.09
N PRO A 790 3.89 41.36 -9.08
CA PRO A 790 3.54 40.06 -8.55
C PRO A 790 2.71 39.23 -9.53
N ASP A 791 2.89 37.91 -9.50
CA ASP A 791 1.97 36.99 -10.16
C ASP A 791 0.66 36.96 -9.36
N GLU A 792 -0.48 37.06 -10.03
CA GLU A 792 -1.78 37.18 -9.41
C GLU A 792 -2.75 36.18 -10.04
N ILE A 793 -3.64 35.64 -9.22
CA ILE A 793 -4.63 34.64 -9.63
C ILE A 793 -6.00 34.99 -9.05
N VAL A 794 -7.03 34.86 -9.87
CA VAL A 794 -8.42 34.85 -9.43
C VAL A 794 -9.02 33.47 -9.65
N LEU A 795 -9.72 32.98 -8.63
CA LEU A 795 -10.49 31.73 -8.65
C LEU A 795 -11.98 32.04 -8.69
N LEU A 796 -12.71 31.34 -9.55
CA LEU A 796 -14.17 31.19 -9.50
C LEU A 796 -14.49 29.71 -9.73
N ALA A 797 -15.16 29.07 -8.78
CA ALA A 797 -15.46 27.63 -8.84
C ALA A 797 -16.85 27.35 -8.29
N HIS A 798 -17.69 26.69 -9.08
CA HIS A 798 -19.01 26.25 -8.68
C HIS A 798 -18.90 24.88 -8.00
N MET A 799 -19.08 24.86 -6.69
CA MET A 799 -18.79 23.69 -5.85
C MET A 799 -20.00 22.79 -5.65
N GLY A 800 -21.21 23.27 -5.92
CA GLY A 800 -22.41 22.45 -5.76
C GLY A 800 -23.68 23.21 -6.10
N GLY A 801 -24.67 22.56 -6.71
CA GLY A 801 -26.04 23.07 -6.81
C GLY A 801 -26.48 23.65 -8.15
N GLU A 802 -27.53 24.48 -8.14
CA GLU A 802 -28.14 25.06 -9.34
C GLU A 802 -27.25 26.13 -10.01
N PRO A 803 -27.26 26.26 -11.36
CA PRO A 803 -26.45 27.23 -12.09
C PRO A 803 -26.53 28.66 -11.56
N MET A 804 -25.42 29.41 -11.70
CA MET A 804 -25.32 30.78 -11.23
C MET A 804 -24.59 31.69 -12.23
N MET A 805 -25.18 32.86 -12.47
CA MET A 805 -24.47 33.98 -13.10
C MET A 805 -23.45 34.55 -12.10
N VAL A 806 -22.17 34.44 -12.43
CA VAL A 806 -21.08 35.00 -11.64
C VAL A 806 -20.69 36.39 -12.13
N ASN A 807 -20.20 37.24 -11.22
CA ASN A 807 -19.73 38.58 -11.52
C ASN A 807 -18.47 38.90 -10.69
N PRO A 808 -17.28 38.50 -11.16
CA PRO A 808 -16.04 38.66 -10.40
C PRO A 808 -15.63 40.12 -10.20
N GLY A 809 -15.97 41.01 -11.15
CA GLY A 809 -15.66 42.43 -11.05
C GLY A 809 -16.31 43.06 -9.82
N ASP A 810 -17.59 42.74 -9.58
CA ASP A 810 -18.32 43.23 -8.40
C ASP A 810 -17.90 42.52 -7.11
N TRP A 811 -17.65 41.20 -7.14
CA TRP A 811 -17.32 40.44 -5.92
C TRP A 811 -15.92 40.74 -5.39
N LEU A 812 -14.95 40.90 -6.30
CA LEU A 812 -13.55 41.11 -5.96
C LEU A 812 -13.10 42.58 -6.14
N GLN A 813 -13.96 43.44 -6.67
CA GLN A 813 -13.68 44.85 -6.97
C GLN A 813 -12.52 44.99 -7.98
N LEU A 814 -12.62 44.25 -9.09
CA LEU A 814 -11.60 44.16 -10.13
C LEU A 814 -12.08 44.79 -11.45
N ASP A 815 -11.17 45.43 -12.18
CA ASP A 815 -11.41 45.82 -13.57
C ASP A 815 -11.16 44.60 -14.48
N MET A 816 -12.24 43.91 -14.85
CA MET A 816 -12.15 42.69 -15.66
C MET A 816 -11.54 42.90 -17.05
N SER A 817 -11.37 44.14 -17.51
CA SER A 817 -10.64 44.42 -18.76
C SER A 817 -9.12 44.15 -18.66
N GLN A 818 -8.60 43.97 -17.43
CA GLN A 818 -7.20 43.68 -17.15
C GLN A 818 -6.90 42.19 -16.97
N TRP A 819 -7.92 41.33 -17.03
CA TRP A 819 -7.81 39.90 -16.71
C TRP A 819 -8.09 39.03 -17.95
N THR A 820 -7.49 37.85 -17.99
CA THR A 820 -7.74 36.82 -19.00
C THR A 820 -7.86 35.46 -18.35
N VAL A 821 -8.52 34.52 -19.02
CA VAL A 821 -8.62 33.14 -18.57
C VAL A 821 -7.25 32.45 -18.67
N ALA A 822 -6.75 31.96 -17.55
CA ALA A 822 -5.55 31.15 -17.48
C ALA A 822 -5.89 29.67 -17.70
N LEU A 823 -6.94 29.18 -17.03
CA LEU A 823 -7.49 27.83 -17.19
C LEU A 823 -9.01 27.88 -16.99
N ALA A 824 -9.72 27.04 -17.73
CA ALA A 824 -11.16 26.80 -17.55
C ALA A 824 -11.39 25.29 -17.46
N THR A 825 -12.36 24.88 -16.66
CA THR A 825 -12.78 23.48 -16.57
C THR A 825 -13.31 22.96 -17.91
N PRO A 826 -13.26 21.63 -18.15
CA PRO A 826 -13.93 21.02 -19.31
C PRO A 826 -15.41 21.44 -19.37
N GLY A 827 -15.95 21.57 -20.59
CA GLY A 827 -17.34 22.01 -20.83
C GLY A 827 -17.50 23.51 -21.12
N LEU A 828 -16.65 24.36 -20.54
CA LEU A 828 -16.68 25.81 -20.77
C LEU A 828 -15.97 26.21 -22.07
N ASN A 829 -16.68 26.90 -22.96
CA ASN A 829 -16.11 27.43 -24.19
C ASN A 829 -15.64 28.88 -24.04
N LEU A 830 -14.34 29.12 -24.22
CA LEU A 830 -13.75 30.46 -24.09
C LEU A 830 -14.39 31.55 -24.96
N GLN A 831 -14.84 31.20 -26.17
CA GLN A 831 -15.37 32.17 -27.15
C GLN A 831 -16.88 32.40 -27.01
N ARG A 832 -17.59 31.44 -26.41
CA ARG A 832 -19.05 31.49 -26.24
C ARG A 832 -19.41 31.87 -24.80
N ASP A 833 -18.93 31.07 -23.84
CA ASP A 833 -19.35 31.12 -22.44
C ASP A 833 -18.55 32.15 -21.66
N LEU A 834 -17.27 32.32 -21.99
CA LEU A 834 -16.34 33.23 -21.29
C LEU A 834 -15.94 34.45 -22.14
N LYS A 835 -16.81 34.85 -23.09
CA LYS A 835 -16.59 36.01 -23.96
C LYS A 835 -16.57 37.33 -23.19
N ASP A 836 -17.36 37.44 -22.13
CA ASP A 836 -17.43 38.62 -21.27
C ASP A 836 -17.17 38.22 -19.82
N LEU A 837 -15.92 38.43 -19.35
CA LEU A 837 -15.52 38.09 -17.98
C LEU A 837 -16.19 38.96 -16.91
N ARG A 838 -16.97 39.99 -17.28
CA ARG A 838 -17.77 40.77 -16.33
C ARG A 838 -18.96 39.98 -15.80
N SER A 839 -19.55 39.10 -16.63
CA SER A 839 -20.61 38.21 -16.18
C SER A 839 -20.80 37.02 -17.11
N PHE A 840 -20.81 35.82 -16.54
CA PHE A 840 -21.01 34.55 -17.23
C PHE A 840 -21.65 33.52 -16.29
N GLU A 841 -22.23 32.45 -16.83
CA GLU A 841 -22.85 31.39 -16.05
C GLU A 841 -21.83 30.30 -15.71
N LEU A 842 -21.94 29.74 -14.51
CA LEU A 842 -21.26 28.49 -14.12
C LEU A 842 -22.30 27.49 -13.59
N CYS A 843 -22.08 26.22 -13.90
CA CYS A 843 -22.83 25.07 -13.38
C CYS A 843 -21.96 24.24 -12.42
N ASP A 844 -22.57 23.30 -11.69
CA ASP A 844 -21.87 22.41 -10.77
C ASP A 844 -20.66 21.70 -11.42
N GLY A 845 -19.50 21.80 -10.78
CA GLY A 845 -18.23 21.26 -11.28
C GLY A 845 -17.48 22.16 -12.27
N GLU A 846 -18.05 23.32 -12.65
CA GLU A 846 -17.40 24.28 -13.54
C GLU A 846 -16.64 25.40 -12.80
N GLY A 847 -15.58 25.90 -13.42
CA GLY A 847 -14.77 26.96 -12.84
C GLY A 847 -13.71 27.52 -13.77
N VAL A 848 -13.14 28.66 -13.37
CA VAL A 848 -12.07 29.34 -14.09
C VAL A 848 -11.00 29.86 -13.14
N LEU A 849 -9.74 29.80 -13.60
CA LEU A 849 -8.64 30.60 -13.08
C LEU A 849 -8.39 31.76 -14.03
N LEU A 850 -8.25 32.96 -13.50
CA LEU A 850 -7.87 34.15 -14.27
C LEU A 850 -6.47 34.63 -13.84
N GLU A 851 -5.73 35.17 -14.79
CA GLU A 851 -4.45 35.85 -14.55
C GLU A 851 -4.44 37.24 -15.22
N PRO A 852 -3.60 38.19 -14.76
CA PRO A 852 -3.48 39.50 -15.38
C PRO A 852 -2.98 39.42 -16.83
N LEU A 853 -3.53 40.27 -17.70
CA LEU A 853 -3.10 40.39 -19.11
C LEU A 853 -1.62 40.72 -19.27
N GLN A 854 -1.06 41.51 -18.34
CA GLN A 854 0.33 41.92 -18.38
C GLN A 854 1.27 40.72 -18.15
N THR A 855 0.91 39.80 -17.25
CA THR A 855 1.66 38.56 -16.99
C THR A 855 1.71 37.66 -18.23
N LEU A 856 0.61 37.60 -18.99
CA LEU A 856 0.56 36.86 -20.25
C LEU A 856 1.50 37.47 -21.31
N GLN A 857 1.50 38.80 -21.45
CA GLN A 857 2.34 39.52 -22.41
C GLN A 857 3.83 39.32 -22.13
N THR A 858 4.27 39.47 -20.88
CA THR A 858 5.67 39.24 -20.48
C THR A 858 6.12 37.80 -20.77
N ARG A 859 5.26 36.80 -20.56
CA ARG A 859 5.57 35.39 -20.87
C ARG A 859 5.66 35.12 -22.37
N LEU A 860 4.81 35.76 -23.18
CA LEU A 860 4.86 35.64 -24.64
C LEU A 860 6.13 36.30 -25.21
N GLU A 861 6.53 37.45 -24.68
CA GLU A 861 7.77 38.13 -25.07
C GLU A 861 9.02 37.33 -24.71
N ASN A 862 9.04 36.70 -23.53
CA ASN A 862 10.16 35.83 -23.11
C ASN A 862 10.27 34.54 -23.95
N ARG A 863 9.13 33.94 -24.38
CA ARG A 863 9.13 32.78 -25.29
C ARG A 863 9.53 33.09 -26.72
N LEU A 864 9.43 34.34 -27.17
CA LEU A 864 9.91 34.76 -28.50
C LEU A 864 11.42 35.03 -28.52
N ASN A 865 12.05 35.16 -27.35
CA ASN A 865 13.47 35.45 -27.16
C ASN A 865 14.32 34.23 -26.75
N THR A 866 13.71 33.05 -26.62
CA THR A 866 14.35 31.73 -26.36
C THR A 866 13.94 30.75 -27.44
#